data_AF-A0A432VSQ8-F1
#
_entry.id   AF-A0A432VSQ8-F1
#
_cell.length_a   1.000
_cell.length_b   1.000
_cell.length_c   1.000
_cell.angle_alpha   90.00
_cell.angle_beta   90.00
_cell.angle_gamma   90.00
#
_symmetry.space_group_name_H-M   'P 1'
#
loop_
_entity.id
_entity.type
_entity.pdbx_description
1 polymer ?
#
loop_
_entity_poly.entity_id
_entity_poly.type
_entity_poly.pdbx_seq_one_letter_code
_entity_poly.pdbx_strand_id
1 'polypeptide(L)'
;MKFIDNLKTAMNLVFKSSFVIAFLLVGAPTNAQDTFPIAPIWCDALDFGGRLQGYVGLTGVTVNSGAIVRVRDLVDSQLTTYPLLMNPGAHNFLQYNPDIPETRLIWTEDLEIPAPNVTPLSFTRLTGNTNNRTFTSTTVPPSDYNTLTINGGATFSGGTYYINTLNLAENNNTYTFNSGNYYIGDFNLRNGARIIINGQVNFHIGRSFGNQSNPNNNAVINPGGTPRDLRVYLYNNTPSGAETIVRFKNNAALTGVVYSQNANTLVDIQNGSVFEGGIVVEGRINVQQNAVVIINDDPFGFSDGSSLCIDHLRISNPPQTLSCLAAPVTLTACGNTACSTTYQRPFDIVQNSTLATSYWRSGTLQDPLTIRMNGTVTNGLLNLSLVNVPGGVTSIVSSHYAQTGNINSLTVTSGSRLRCVDASGLPQNCSVNFVESGLVFSGSNSDPAVPISPKRAGSTYDSYLWALQTNVEEGGTAATCAPLFTDQPQQTVNFRLACTDPNSCTGTPYVIQSGSLPAINVHSAGYTAGQVTFNNQGFAPLSNRFNDVGRVRIDAFLQLEGTTGTIPDPSDDRLAIKTSAEGAANILVYPAALAIVLSETVNSPDPFKAAGESFNLSIVSLYEPLPTELTTPLPITQNFGNESALTWSGSTLASGPLTVGVDLVAPSDGVLGTFGGEWSSNTGGSINYNNVYYHEAGVIRAIPQLAGHSYLGYNIGESGYTQYPLELGTFYPASLSIVNGNFSNAHSCGVFTYMDHDALDFSFEIEALAALRPGETVPSRTVNYTAGFPDLANIGLVAAETLSGASVPDNLIARFEEFDAGLDEWVVIDAIRSDWVDGVLQFSMPADEYLRFARQASYAPDGPYRDVRVGLYVESSTYSETIDTAGAEFDVDVAGATVSAVRIGTVDDIQDIFYGRLALENVFGPEDEDLPVIMRAEYYNGSRFILNTLDSCTPYDYNLLSLVPDAPFPAKGGEVAGELIDGWLPHSHMRWLALGSAGTVEFEYDAPAWLKYIWEQGATEPTNPTAIGEFGRYRSYDRILFRRQQ
;
A
#
# COMPACT_ATOMS: atom_id res chain seq x y z
N MET A 1 60.45 33.31 14.73
CA MET A 1 61.69 33.13 15.53
C MET A 1 62.18 31.71 15.32
N LYS A 2 63.50 31.51 15.09
CA LYS A 2 64.35 30.35 15.50
C LYS A 2 63.73 28.93 15.39
N PHE A 3 64.25 27.95 14.61
CA PHE A 3 65.54 27.72 13.91
C PHE A 3 65.22 27.07 12.53
N ILE A 4 65.82 27.45 11.39
CA ILE A 4 67.15 27.02 10.87
C ILE A 4 67.21 25.49 10.73
N ASP A 5 67.04 24.90 9.53
CA ASP A 5 67.93 24.87 8.35
C ASP A 5 69.07 23.82 8.48
N ASN A 6 69.48 23.21 7.34
CA ASN A 6 70.36 22.04 7.10
C ASN A 6 69.62 20.70 6.79
N LEU A 7 69.85 19.98 5.68
CA LEU A 7 70.68 20.19 4.47
C LEU A 7 69.82 19.85 3.23
N LYS A 8 69.83 20.51 2.07
CA LYS A 8 70.91 20.94 1.15
C LYS A 8 71.77 19.82 0.54
N THR A 9 71.25 19.23 -0.56
CA THR A 9 72.02 18.81 -1.76
C THR A 9 71.07 18.88 -2.97
N ALA A 10 71.01 20.01 -3.70
CA ALA A 10 71.64 20.22 -5.02
C ALA A 10 71.18 19.20 -6.09
N MET A 11 70.28 19.56 -7.03
CA MET A 11 70.54 20.29 -8.28
C MET A 11 71.48 19.58 -9.28
N ASN A 12 70.90 19.14 -10.41
CA ASN A 12 71.39 19.12 -11.81
C ASN A 12 70.90 17.86 -12.54
N LEU A 13 70.76 17.76 -13.87
CA LEU A 13 70.62 18.65 -15.02
C LEU A 13 70.69 17.69 -16.25
N VAL A 14 69.71 17.73 -17.16
CA VAL A 14 69.89 17.56 -18.63
C VAL A 14 70.53 16.27 -19.24
N PHE A 15 69.68 15.54 -19.97
CA PHE A 15 69.87 14.88 -21.30
C PHE A 15 70.84 13.69 -21.58
N LYS A 16 70.19 12.64 -22.14
CA LYS A 16 70.51 11.82 -23.33
C LYS A 16 71.55 10.67 -23.30
N SER A 17 71.21 9.69 -24.17
CA SER A 17 72.04 8.68 -24.86
C SER A 17 72.62 7.53 -24.03
N SER A 18 72.77 6.28 -24.52
CA SER A 18 72.30 5.63 -25.77
C SER A 18 72.65 4.12 -25.77
N PHE A 19 71.79 3.25 -26.35
CA PHE A 19 72.10 1.88 -26.86
C PHE A 19 72.64 0.85 -25.80
N VAL A 20 72.63 -0.49 -25.95
CA VAL A 20 72.73 -1.45 -27.09
C VAL A 20 71.86 -2.72 -26.84
N ILE A 21 71.54 -3.45 -27.92
CA ILE A 21 70.74 -4.71 -28.00
C ILE A 21 71.57 -5.97 -27.70
N ALA A 22 70.95 -7.03 -27.14
CA ALA A 22 71.35 -8.42 -27.37
C ALA A 22 70.14 -9.40 -27.34
N PHE A 23 70.03 -10.25 -28.37
CA PHE A 23 69.01 -11.30 -28.55
C PHE A 23 69.62 -12.68 -28.29
N LEU A 24 68.82 -13.67 -27.83
CA LEU A 24 68.95 -15.08 -28.27
C LEU A 24 67.72 -15.93 -27.90
N LEU A 25 67.36 -16.87 -28.77
CA LEU A 25 66.15 -17.69 -28.74
C LEU A 25 66.36 -19.03 -28.00
N VAL A 26 65.34 -19.46 -27.24
CA VAL A 26 64.65 -20.79 -27.31
C VAL A 26 63.23 -20.55 -26.75
N GLY A 27 62.11 -21.13 -27.23
CA GLY A 27 61.82 -21.93 -28.42
C GLY A 27 60.38 -22.52 -28.32
N ALA A 28 59.61 -22.56 -29.42
CA ALA A 28 58.23 -23.08 -29.42
C ALA A 28 58.17 -24.61 -29.63
N PRO A 29 57.09 -25.27 -29.16
CA PRO A 29 56.12 -25.75 -30.16
C PRO A 29 54.63 -25.64 -29.73
N THR A 30 53.85 -24.98 -30.60
CA THR A 30 52.53 -25.39 -31.15
C THR A 30 51.38 -25.95 -30.28
N ASN A 31 50.18 -25.43 -30.59
CA ASN A 31 48.85 -26.07 -30.52
C ASN A 31 48.11 -26.16 -29.18
N ALA A 32 47.36 -25.10 -28.86
CA ALA A 32 45.89 -25.15 -28.96
C ALA A 32 45.34 -23.73 -29.14
N GLN A 33 44.62 -23.46 -30.24
CA GLN A 33 43.72 -22.31 -30.29
C GLN A 33 42.38 -22.74 -29.74
N ASP A 34 41.91 -22.07 -28.69
CA ASP A 34 40.48 -21.95 -28.38
C ASP A 34 40.25 -20.55 -27.79
N THR A 35 40.08 -19.58 -28.70
CA THR A 35 39.61 -18.24 -28.36
C THR A 35 38.11 -18.29 -28.09
N PHE A 36 37.71 -18.33 -26.82
CA PHE A 36 36.30 -18.17 -26.45
C PHE A 36 35.80 -16.77 -26.82
N PRO A 37 34.74 -16.64 -27.64
CA PRO A 37 34.17 -15.35 -27.98
C PRO A 37 33.33 -14.82 -26.81
N ILE A 38 33.63 -13.60 -26.35
CA ILE A 38 32.74 -12.86 -25.46
C ILE A 38 31.66 -12.21 -26.34
N ALA A 39 30.43 -12.72 -26.27
CA ALA A 39 29.27 -12.16 -26.96
C ALA A 39 28.45 -11.25 -26.02
N PRO A 40 27.91 -10.11 -26.50
CA PRO A 40 27.01 -9.27 -25.70
C PRO A 40 25.64 -9.94 -25.51
N ILE A 41 25.07 -9.76 -24.32
CA ILE A 41 23.76 -10.31 -23.94
C ILE A 41 22.65 -9.42 -24.51
N TRP A 42 21.91 -9.95 -25.48
CA TRP A 42 20.66 -9.37 -25.96
C TRP A 42 19.47 -10.11 -25.33
N CYS A 43 18.31 -9.46 -25.25
CA CYS A 43 17.09 -10.09 -24.75
C CYS A 43 16.54 -11.11 -25.78
N ASP A 44 17.12 -12.32 -25.84
CA ASP A 44 16.41 -13.48 -26.37
C ASP A 44 15.51 -14.02 -25.25
N ALA A 45 14.22 -14.18 -25.54
CA ALA A 45 13.17 -14.22 -24.52
C ALA A 45 13.31 -15.36 -23.49
N LEU A 46 13.57 -14.99 -22.23
CA LEU A 46 13.13 -15.69 -21.02
C LEU A 46 13.21 -14.69 -19.83
N ASP A 47 12.18 -14.71 -18.99
CA ASP A 47 11.89 -13.67 -17.98
C ASP A 47 12.57 -13.94 -16.61
N PHE A 48 12.33 -13.03 -15.65
CA PHE A 48 12.61 -13.05 -14.20
C PHE A 48 13.93 -12.44 -13.66
N GLY A 49 13.74 -11.38 -12.85
CA GLY A 49 14.42 -11.17 -11.55
C GLY A 49 15.83 -10.53 -11.54
N GLY A 50 15.95 -9.32 -10.95
CA GLY A 50 17.20 -8.58 -10.73
C GLY A 50 18.02 -9.04 -9.51
N ARG A 51 18.76 -8.12 -8.86
CA ARG A 51 19.24 -8.34 -7.49
C ARG A 51 19.39 -7.14 -6.53
N LEU A 52 19.09 -7.40 -5.25
CA LEU A 52 19.58 -6.70 -4.05
C LEU A 52 21.10 -6.86 -3.94
N GLN A 53 21.78 -5.82 -3.44
CA GLN A 53 23.22 -5.84 -3.21
C GLN A 53 23.58 -6.83 -2.10
N GLY A 54 24.16 -7.97 -2.49
CA GLY A 54 24.75 -8.93 -1.57
C GLY A 54 26.24 -8.67 -1.40
N TYR A 55 26.63 -7.92 -0.38
CA TYR A 55 28.03 -7.83 0.04
C TYR A 55 28.51 -9.21 0.54
N VAL A 56 29.70 -9.64 0.12
CA VAL A 56 30.24 -10.96 0.50
C VAL A 56 30.98 -10.82 1.84
N GLY A 57 30.30 -11.16 2.93
CA GLY A 57 30.93 -11.35 4.23
C GLY A 57 31.91 -12.52 4.20
N LEU A 58 33.22 -12.23 4.22
CA LEU A 58 34.30 -13.22 4.26
C LEU A 58 34.90 -13.32 5.67
N THR A 59 34.23 -14.03 6.57
CA THR A 59 34.78 -14.38 7.87
C THR A 59 35.73 -15.59 7.77
N GLY A 60 36.90 -15.52 8.43
CA GLY A 60 37.77 -16.69 8.62
C GLY A 60 38.56 -17.22 7.41
N VAL A 61 38.78 -16.43 6.36
CA VAL A 61 39.55 -16.85 5.16
C VAL A 61 41.05 -16.99 5.47
N THR A 62 41.66 -18.11 5.08
CA THR A 62 43.13 -18.31 5.12
C THR A 62 43.69 -18.50 3.71
N VAL A 63 44.47 -17.52 3.23
CA VAL A 63 45.17 -17.54 1.94
C VAL A 63 46.67 -17.79 2.16
N ASN A 64 47.24 -18.77 1.48
CA ASN A 64 48.67 -19.11 1.58
C ASN A 64 49.37 -19.05 0.21
N SER A 65 50.71 -18.99 0.24
CA SER A 65 51.62 -18.82 -0.91
C SER A 65 51.15 -19.44 -2.24
N GLY A 66 51.07 -18.60 -3.27
CA GLY A 66 50.72 -18.96 -4.65
C GLY A 66 49.21 -18.92 -4.99
N ALA A 67 48.31 -18.78 -4.02
CA ALA A 67 46.87 -18.67 -4.29
C ALA A 67 46.46 -17.31 -4.87
N ILE A 68 45.44 -17.29 -5.73
CA ILE A 68 44.90 -16.08 -6.36
C ILE A 68 43.39 -16.00 -6.13
N VAL A 69 42.93 -14.94 -5.46
CA VAL A 69 41.50 -14.57 -5.39
C VAL A 69 41.29 -13.35 -6.29
N ARG A 70 40.28 -13.41 -7.17
CA ARG A 70 39.87 -12.31 -8.05
C ARG A 70 38.38 -12.03 -7.85
N VAL A 71 38.07 -10.83 -7.37
CA VAL A 71 36.76 -10.20 -7.62
C VAL A 71 36.76 -9.75 -9.07
N ARG A 72 35.66 -9.97 -9.82
CA ARG A 72 35.57 -9.58 -11.24
C ARG A 72 35.16 -8.10 -11.39
N ASP A 73 35.87 -7.20 -10.69
CA ASP A 73 35.68 -5.76 -10.86
C ASP A 73 36.07 -5.31 -12.27
N LEU A 74 35.14 -4.65 -12.95
CA LEU A 74 35.36 -4.05 -14.26
C LEU A 74 36.05 -2.68 -14.13
N VAL A 75 37.38 -2.72 -14.24
CA VAL A 75 38.28 -1.62 -14.64
C VAL A 75 38.56 -0.53 -13.59
N ASP A 76 39.86 -0.39 -13.35
CA ASP A 76 40.55 0.64 -12.57
C ASP A 76 40.18 2.09 -12.98
N SER A 77 39.67 2.89 -12.03
CA SER A 77 39.84 4.35 -12.10
C SER A 77 39.81 5.05 -10.72
N GLN A 78 40.92 5.74 -10.42
CA GLN A 78 41.02 6.91 -9.54
C GLN A 78 40.57 6.76 -8.07
N LEU A 79 41.55 6.51 -7.20
CA LEU A 79 41.55 6.98 -5.80
C LEU A 79 41.18 8.47 -5.74
N THR A 80 39.97 8.78 -5.28
CA THR A 80 39.60 10.12 -4.81
C THR A 80 39.37 10.06 -3.31
N THR A 81 40.19 10.80 -2.56
CA THR A 81 40.17 10.81 -1.10
C THR A 81 38.98 11.61 -0.57
N TYR A 82 38.04 10.92 0.09
CA TYR A 82 37.13 11.54 1.06
C TYR A 82 37.48 11.05 2.48
N PRO A 83 37.52 11.93 3.49
CA PRO A 83 37.83 11.53 4.86
C PRO A 83 36.59 10.95 5.54
N LEU A 84 36.64 9.69 5.97
CA LEU A 84 35.62 9.09 6.82
C LEU A 84 35.99 9.22 8.30
N LEU A 85 35.02 9.65 9.11
CA LEU A 85 35.13 9.70 10.57
C LEU A 85 35.19 8.28 11.14
N MET A 86 36.08 8.06 12.09
CA MET A 86 36.13 6.81 12.87
C MET A 86 35.01 6.76 13.90
N ASN A 87 34.26 5.65 13.92
CA ASN A 87 33.42 5.26 15.05
C ASN A 87 34.16 4.16 15.85
N PRO A 88 34.52 4.36 17.13
CA PRO A 88 35.39 3.43 17.86
C PRO A 88 34.60 2.29 18.51
N GLY A 89 34.49 1.13 17.84
CA GLY A 89 33.72 0.02 18.42
C GLY A 89 33.67 -1.33 17.68
N ALA A 90 34.80 -1.87 17.21
CA ALA A 90 34.86 -3.29 16.80
C ALA A 90 36.26 -3.89 17.04
N HIS A 91 36.33 -5.04 17.71
CA HIS A 91 37.57 -5.79 17.97
C HIS A 91 37.49 -7.18 17.32
N ASN A 92 38.33 -7.44 16.31
CA ASN A 92 38.77 -8.79 15.95
C ASN A 92 40.12 -8.72 15.21
N PHE A 93 41.05 -9.64 15.52
CA PHE A 93 42.44 -9.58 15.06
C PHE A 93 42.68 -10.36 13.76
N LEU A 94 43.17 -9.69 12.71
CA LEU A 94 43.87 -10.33 11.60
C LEU A 94 45.36 -10.49 11.96
N GLN A 95 45.88 -11.71 11.89
CA GLN A 95 47.29 -11.99 12.16
C GLN A 95 48.13 -11.84 10.88
N TYR A 96 48.74 -10.68 10.71
CA TYR A 96 49.61 -10.36 9.56
C TYR A 96 50.93 -11.16 9.60
N ASN A 97 51.26 -11.85 8.50
CA ASN A 97 52.54 -12.52 8.30
C ASN A 97 53.40 -11.69 7.30
N PRO A 98 54.52 -11.09 7.73
CA PRO A 98 55.24 -10.09 6.94
C PRO A 98 56.11 -10.63 5.79
N ASP A 99 56.30 -11.96 5.67
CA ASP A 99 57.31 -12.55 4.77
C ASP A 99 56.80 -12.91 3.34
N ILE A 100 55.69 -12.32 2.87
CA ILE A 100 55.13 -12.59 1.52
C ILE A 100 54.95 -11.29 0.72
N PRO A 101 55.71 -11.06 -0.37
CA PRO A 101 55.44 -9.97 -1.30
C PRO A 101 54.20 -10.28 -2.16
N GLU A 102 53.40 -9.25 -2.45
CA GLU A 102 52.12 -9.30 -3.18
C GLU A 102 50.95 -9.99 -2.46
N THR A 103 50.40 -9.32 -1.44
CA THR A 103 48.99 -9.48 -1.04
C THR A 103 48.25 -8.15 -1.26
N ARG A 104 47.20 -8.18 -2.09
CA ARG A 104 46.34 -7.03 -2.41
C ARG A 104 45.20 -7.01 -1.37
N LEU A 105 44.93 -5.85 -0.75
CA LEU A 105 43.97 -5.74 0.37
C LEU A 105 42.58 -6.29 0.03
N ILE A 106 41.96 -6.95 1.01
CA ILE A 106 40.52 -7.27 1.05
C ILE A 106 39.87 -6.28 2.03
N TRP A 107 38.77 -5.66 1.62
CA TRP A 107 37.90 -4.89 2.52
C TRP A 107 36.77 -5.78 3.02
N THR A 108 36.47 -5.70 4.31
CA THR A 108 35.31 -6.34 4.94
C THR A 108 34.59 -5.28 5.77
N GLU A 109 33.41 -4.86 5.33
CA GLU A 109 32.43 -4.17 6.18
C GLU A 109 31.41 -5.21 6.66
N ASP A 110 31.11 -5.20 7.95
CA ASP A 110 30.14 -6.11 8.55
C ASP A 110 28.71 -5.69 8.17
N LEU A 111 28.15 -6.34 7.15
CA LEU A 111 26.74 -6.17 6.76
C LEU A 111 25.94 -7.38 7.23
N GLU A 112 25.02 -7.18 8.19
CA GLU A 112 24.04 -8.19 8.59
C GLU A 112 23.01 -8.40 7.47
N ILE A 113 23.28 -9.36 6.59
CA ILE A 113 22.32 -9.81 5.57
C ILE A 113 21.41 -10.89 6.22
N PRO A 114 20.07 -10.70 6.24
CA PRO A 114 19.15 -11.75 6.69
C PRO A 114 19.28 -12.98 5.79
N ALA A 115 19.86 -14.04 6.35
CA ALA A 115 20.31 -15.19 5.58
C ALA A 115 19.13 -16.15 5.29
N PRO A 116 18.93 -16.62 4.04
CA PRO A 116 17.80 -17.49 3.69
C PRO A 116 17.84 -18.81 4.47
N ASN A 117 16.69 -19.19 5.05
CA ASN A 117 16.53 -20.44 5.80
C ASN A 117 16.75 -21.67 4.90
N VAL A 118 17.73 -22.52 5.25
CA VAL A 118 17.94 -23.80 4.56
C VAL A 118 16.94 -24.82 5.07
N THR A 119 15.97 -25.22 4.24
CA THR A 119 15.08 -26.34 4.56
C THR A 119 15.57 -27.63 3.86
N PRO A 120 15.68 -28.76 4.58
CA PRO A 120 15.61 -28.91 6.03
C PRO A 120 16.91 -28.46 6.73
N LEU A 121 16.80 -27.83 7.90
CA LEU A 121 17.95 -27.41 8.72
C LEU A 121 18.77 -28.61 9.24
N SER A 122 18.12 -29.76 9.40
CA SER A 122 18.74 -31.05 9.67
C SER A 122 17.99 -32.13 8.89
N PHE A 123 18.72 -32.91 8.08
CA PHE A 123 18.13 -34.07 7.40
C PHE A 123 18.16 -35.28 8.33
N THR A 124 17.00 -35.72 8.83
CA THR A 124 16.92 -36.99 9.57
C THR A 124 17.55 -38.09 8.71
N ARG A 125 18.62 -38.72 9.23
CA ARG A 125 19.30 -39.85 8.59
C ARG A 125 18.24 -40.84 8.09
N LEU A 126 18.44 -41.41 6.90
CA LEU A 126 17.61 -42.50 6.36
C LEU A 126 17.80 -43.82 7.15
N THR A 127 17.68 -43.77 8.49
CA THR A 127 17.81 -44.89 9.41
C THR A 127 16.72 -45.92 9.11
N GLY A 128 17.14 -47.06 8.57
CA GLY A 128 16.25 -48.15 8.15
C GLY A 128 16.15 -48.31 6.63
N ASN A 129 16.57 -47.32 5.82
CA ASN A 129 16.64 -47.49 4.37
C ASN A 129 17.82 -48.43 4.02
N THR A 130 17.53 -49.51 3.29
CA THR A 130 18.51 -50.49 2.80
C THR A 130 18.65 -50.51 1.28
N ASN A 131 18.06 -49.53 0.57
CA ASN A 131 18.10 -49.38 -0.89
C ASN A 131 19.52 -49.02 -1.38
N ASN A 132 20.39 -50.02 -1.43
CA ASN A 132 21.66 -49.97 -2.12
C ASN A 132 21.42 -50.32 -3.60
N ARG A 133 21.76 -49.40 -4.50
CA ARG A 133 21.52 -49.55 -5.95
C ARG A 133 22.77 -49.19 -6.74
N THR A 134 23.04 -49.97 -7.77
CA THR A 134 24.08 -49.70 -8.76
C THR A 134 23.42 -49.53 -10.13
N PHE A 135 23.74 -48.43 -10.82
CA PHE A 135 23.33 -48.19 -12.20
C PHE A 135 24.57 -48.20 -13.11
N THR A 136 24.40 -48.67 -14.33
CA THR A 136 25.46 -48.69 -15.36
C THR A 136 24.96 -48.03 -16.63
N SER A 137 25.50 -46.87 -17.01
CA SER A 137 25.19 -46.18 -18.28
C SER A 137 23.69 -45.99 -18.59
N THR A 138 22.91 -45.47 -17.63
CA THR A 138 21.44 -45.33 -17.74
C THR A 138 20.92 -44.01 -17.16
N THR A 139 19.64 -43.72 -17.40
CA THR A 139 18.90 -42.68 -16.68
C THR A 139 18.61 -43.14 -15.25
N VAL A 140 18.88 -42.29 -14.26
CA VAL A 140 18.59 -42.53 -12.84
C VAL A 140 17.31 -41.77 -12.48
N PRO A 141 16.26 -42.43 -11.93
CA PRO A 141 15.03 -41.75 -11.52
C PRO A 141 15.11 -41.19 -10.07
N PRO A 142 14.30 -40.17 -9.72
CA PRO A 142 14.18 -39.67 -8.35
C PRO A 142 13.67 -40.75 -7.38
N SER A 143 14.40 -40.98 -6.28
CA SER A 143 14.04 -41.96 -5.25
C SER A 143 14.92 -41.83 -3.97
N ASP A 144 14.64 -42.71 -3.01
CA ASP A 144 15.31 -42.78 -1.71
C ASP A 144 16.36 -43.92 -1.70
N TYR A 145 17.64 -43.55 -1.75
CA TYR A 145 18.77 -44.46 -1.80
C TYR A 145 19.61 -44.40 -0.51
N ASN A 146 19.97 -45.55 0.03
CA ASN A 146 20.98 -45.60 1.09
C ASN A 146 22.39 -45.45 0.49
N THR A 147 22.74 -46.30 -0.47
CA THR A 147 23.97 -46.16 -1.25
C THR A 147 23.64 -46.23 -2.73
N LEU A 148 23.87 -45.13 -3.46
CA LEU A 148 23.71 -45.06 -4.91
C LEU A 148 25.10 -45.07 -5.57
N THR A 149 25.38 -46.08 -6.39
CA THR A 149 26.66 -46.22 -7.10
C THR A 149 26.42 -46.15 -8.60
N ILE A 150 27.16 -45.29 -9.31
CA ILE A 150 27.08 -45.16 -10.76
C ILE A 150 28.38 -45.64 -11.39
N ASN A 151 28.27 -46.68 -12.21
CA ASN A 151 29.33 -47.21 -13.06
C ASN A 151 29.11 -46.67 -14.49
N GLY A 152 30.15 -46.17 -15.16
CA GLY A 152 30.01 -45.36 -16.37
C GLY A 152 29.38 -43.98 -16.09
N GLY A 153 29.00 -43.27 -17.15
CA GLY A 153 28.22 -42.05 -17.09
C GLY A 153 26.73 -42.29 -16.79
N ALA A 154 25.97 -41.25 -16.45
CA ALA A 154 24.53 -41.35 -16.23
C ALA A 154 23.82 -39.99 -16.36
N THR A 155 22.51 -40.03 -16.58
CA THR A 155 21.64 -38.86 -16.56
C THR A 155 20.64 -38.99 -15.41
N PHE A 156 20.68 -38.09 -14.44
CA PHE A 156 19.67 -38.01 -13.39
C PHE A 156 18.46 -37.25 -13.93
N SER A 157 17.29 -37.89 -13.94
CA SER A 157 16.01 -37.23 -14.28
C SER A 157 15.75 -36.04 -13.34
N GLY A 158 15.00 -35.04 -13.81
CA GLY A 158 14.55 -33.96 -12.92
C GLY A 158 13.63 -34.49 -11.81
N GLY A 159 13.73 -33.92 -10.61
CA GLY A 159 12.97 -34.37 -9.44
C GLY A 159 13.71 -34.19 -8.11
N THR A 160 13.22 -34.85 -7.06
CA THR A 160 13.83 -34.84 -5.72
C THR A 160 14.47 -36.19 -5.40
N TYR A 161 15.70 -36.17 -4.88
CA TYR A 161 16.48 -37.36 -4.53
C TYR A 161 16.91 -37.29 -3.07
N TYR A 162 16.82 -38.41 -2.36
CA TYR A 162 17.33 -38.57 -1.00
C TYR A 162 18.37 -39.69 -0.98
N ILE A 163 19.66 -39.34 -0.88
CA ILE A 163 20.79 -40.27 -1.07
C ILE A 163 21.73 -40.18 0.14
N ASN A 164 21.84 -41.22 0.96
CA ASN A 164 22.76 -41.18 2.11
C ASN A 164 24.25 -41.22 1.66
N THR A 165 24.60 -41.98 0.63
CA THR A 165 25.94 -41.96 -0.01
C THR A 165 25.81 -42.10 -1.53
N LEU A 166 26.31 -41.12 -2.29
CA LEU A 166 26.41 -41.12 -3.76
C LEU A 166 27.85 -41.37 -4.19
N ASN A 167 28.09 -42.44 -4.95
CA ASN A 167 29.39 -42.81 -5.50
C ASN A 167 29.37 -42.74 -7.03
N LEU A 168 30.02 -41.74 -7.62
CA LEU A 168 30.33 -41.73 -9.05
C LEU A 168 31.63 -42.52 -9.23
N ALA A 169 31.52 -43.81 -9.54
CA ALA A 169 32.51 -44.81 -9.14
C ALA A 169 33.68 -45.03 -10.12
N GLU A 170 33.58 -44.48 -11.34
CA GLU A 170 34.57 -44.61 -12.41
C GLU A 170 35.23 -43.28 -12.80
N ASN A 171 36.47 -43.35 -13.27
CA ASN A 171 37.21 -42.18 -13.74
C ASN A 171 36.74 -41.72 -15.12
N ASN A 172 36.94 -40.44 -15.45
CA ASN A 172 36.75 -39.81 -16.77
C ASN A 172 35.32 -39.93 -17.36
N ASN A 173 34.31 -40.19 -16.53
CA ASN A 173 32.92 -40.29 -16.96
C ASN A 173 32.16 -38.96 -16.85
N THR A 174 31.14 -38.81 -17.69
CA THR A 174 30.24 -37.64 -17.69
C THR A 174 28.91 -37.97 -17.03
N TYR A 175 28.44 -37.09 -16.16
CA TYR A 175 27.21 -37.23 -15.39
C TYR A 175 26.34 -35.98 -15.59
N THR A 176 25.12 -36.15 -16.06
CA THR A 176 24.19 -35.04 -16.30
C THR A 176 23.14 -34.99 -15.20
N PHE A 177 23.02 -33.86 -14.51
CA PHE A 177 21.97 -33.61 -13.52
C PHE A 177 20.97 -32.63 -14.13
N ASN A 178 19.72 -33.07 -14.27
CA ASN A 178 18.63 -32.19 -14.69
C ASN A 178 18.02 -31.46 -13.48
N SER A 179 17.29 -30.38 -13.74
CA SER A 179 16.61 -29.53 -12.74
C SER A 179 15.97 -30.32 -11.59
N GLY A 180 16.35 -30.03 -10.35
CA GLY A 180 15.94 -30.83 -9.18
C GLY A 180 16.69 -30.56 -7.88
N ASN A 181 16.21 -31.19 -6.81
CA ASN A 181 16.76 -31.10 -5.45
C ASN A 181 17.39 -32.43 -5.04
N TYR A 182 18.69 -32.43 -4.73
CA TYR A 182 19.45 -33.63 -4.43
C TYR A 182 19.99 -33.54 -3.00
N TYR A 183 19.32 -34.21 -2.07
CA TYR A 183 19.75 -34.34 -0.68
C TYR A 183 20.75 -35.48 -0.58
N ILE A 184 22.03 -35.16 -0.43
CA ILE A 184 23.14 -36.12 -0.46
C ILE A 184 23.91 -36.06 0.88
N GLY A 185 24.14 -37.21 1.52
CA GLY A 185 25.01 -37.28 2.70
C GLY A 185 26.48 -37.14 2.32
N ASP A 186 27.07 -38.20 1.76
CA ASP A 186 28.39 -38.16 1.12
C ASP A 186 28.24 -38.11 -0.41
N PHE A 187 28.87 -37.15 -1.06
CA PHE A 187 28.97 -37.09 -2.53
C PHE A 187 30.42 -37.35 -2.97
N ASN A 188 30.70 -38.61 -3.33
CA ASN A 188 32.01 -39.08 -3.73
C ASN A 188 32.20 -39.03 -5.25
N LEU A 189 33.24 -38.32 -5.68
CA LEU A 189 33.68 -38.22 -7.07
C LEU A 189 34.96 -39.05 -7.30
N ARG A 190 35.23 -39.35 -8.57
CA ARG A 190 36.45 -39.98 -9.07
C ARG A 190 37.22 -39.04 -9.99
N ASN A 191 38.43 -39.44 -10.40
CA ASN A 191 39.32 -38.61 -11.20
C ASN A 191 38.70 -38.34 -12.58
N GLY A 192 38.75 -37.10 -13.06
CA GLY A 192 38.22 -36.69 -14.36
C GLY A 192 36.70 -36.74 -14.48
N ALA A 193 35.97 -36.87 -13.37
CA ALA A 193 34.51 -36.84 -13.40
C ALA A 193 34.02 -35.48 -13.92
N ARG A 194 33.18 -35.49 -14.96
CA ARG A 194 32.57 -34.29 -15.54
C ARG A 194 31.09 -34.23 -15.17
N ILE A 195 30.68 -33.20 -14.43
CA ILE A 195 29.27 -32.99 -14.07
C ILE A 195 28.69 -31.89 -14.95
N ILE A 196 27.71 -32.24 -15.78
CA ILE A 196 26.93 -31.31 -16.59
C ILE A 196 25.62 -31.01 -15.85
N ILE A 197 25.27 -29.73 -15.80
CA ILE A 197 24.05 -29.24 -15.17
C ILE A 197 23.08 -28.81 -16.28
N ASN A 198 21.80 -29.17 -16.16
CA ASN A 198 20.77 -28.89 -17.16
C ASN A 198 19.49 -28.36 -16.49
N GLY A 199 19.37 -27.04 -16.45
CA GLY A 199 18.42 -26.33 -15.57
C GLY A 199 18.93 -26.23 -14.12
N GLN A 200 18.15 -25.61 -13.24
CA GLN A 200 18.57 -25.31 -11.87
C GLN A 200 18.69 -26.57 -11.00
N VAL A 201 19.90 -26.85 -10.51
CA VAL A 201 20.22 -27.99 -9.65
C VAL A 201 20.63 -27.50 -8.26
N ASN A 202 19.90 -27.98 -7.24
CA ASN A 202 20.21 -27.73 -5.83
C ASN A 202 20.81 -28.99 -5.20
N PHE A 203 22.10 -28.97 -4.88
CA PHE A 203 22.78 -30.00 -4.10
C PHE A 203 22.74 -29.63 -2.62
N HIS A 204 22.01 -30.40 -1.81
CA HIS A 204 22.00 -30.25 -0.36
C HIS A 204 22.94 -31.31 0.23
N ILE A 205 24.13 -30.89 0.68
CA ILE A 205 25.20 -31.78 1.16
C ILE A 205 25.23 -31.81 2.70
N GLY A 206 25.09 -33.00 3.28
CA GLY A 206 25.02 -33.17 4.74
C GLY A 206 26.33 -33.56 5.43
N ARG A 207 27.33 -34.09 4.71
CA ARG A 207 28.62 -34.57 5.28
C ARG A 207 29.85 -34.20 4.45
N SER A 208 29.93 -34.59 3.17
CA SER A 208 31.05 -34.17 2.31
C SER A 208 30.73 -34.11 0.82
N PHE A 209 31.30 -33.10 0.14
CA PHE A 209 31.35 -33.03 -1.33
C PHE A 209 32.79 -33.16 -1.80
N GLY A 210 33.05 -34.24 -2.54
CA GLY A 210 34.39 -34.74 -2.80
C GLY A 210 34.79 -35.84 -1.80
N ASN A 211 35.60 -36.78 -2.26
CA ASN A 211 36.00 -37.94 -1.48
C ASN A 211 37.07 -37.55 -0.45
N GLN A 212 36.83 -37.86 0.84
CA GLN A 212 37.76 -37.52 1.92
C GLN A 212 39.15 -38.19 1.78
N SER A 213 39.22 -39.34 1.11
CA SER A 213 40.40 -40.23 1.10
C SER A 213 41.24 -40.17 -0.18
N ASN A 214 40.72 -39.61 -1.28
CA ASN A 214 41.47 -39.43 -2.53
C ASN A 214 40.79 -38.33 -3.38
N PRO A 215 41.47 -37.27 -3.85
CA PRO A 215 40.77 -36.07 -4.32
C PRO A 215 40.17 -36.19 -5.72
N ASN A 216 39.29 -35.24 -6.04
CA ASN A 216 38.55 -35.14 -7.30
C ASN A 216 39.47 -34.65 -8.46
N ASN A 217 40.57 -35.35 -8.74
CA ASN A 217 41.64 -34.89 -9.63
C ASN A 217 41.09 -34.61 -11.04
N ASN A 218 41.33 -33.40 -11.57
CA ASN A 218 40.81 -32.93 -12.87
C ASN A 218 39.27 -33.06 -13.01
N ALA A 219 38.51 -33.09 -11.92
CA ALA A 219 37.04 -33.10 -12.00
C ALA A 219 36.53 -31.73 -12.45
N VAL A 220 35.52 -31.71 -13.33
CA VAL A 220 34.99 -30.48 -13.93
C VAL A 220 33.48 -30.43 -13.75
N ILE A 221 33.01 -29.46 -12.97
CA ILE A 221 31.63 -29.36 -12.49
C ILE A 221 31.00 -28.08 -13.03
N ASN A 222 29.86 -28.23 -13.71
CA ASN A 222 29.16 -27.17 -14.43
C ASN A 222 30.04 -26.43 -15.50
N PRO A 223 30.78 -27.15 -16.37
CA PRO A 223 31.65 -26.51 -17.36
C PRO A 223 30.87 -25.65 -18.35
N GLY A 224 31.12 -24.34 -18.31
CA GLY A 224 30.50 -23.35 -19.22
C GLY A 224 29.06 -22.97 -18.87
N GLY A 225 28.51 -23.48 -17.76
CA GLY A 225 27.24 -23.00 -17.21
C GLY A 225 27.42 -21.74 -16.38
N THR A 226 26.32 -21.13 -15.94
CA THR A 226 26.35 -20.00 -15.02
C THR A 226 26.41 -20.49 -13.56
N PRO A 227 26.92 -19.70 -12.60
CA PRO A 227 26.86 -20.08 -11.20
C PRO A 227 25.43 -20.25 -10.65
N ARG A 228 24.43 -19.64 -11.28
CA ARG A 228 23.01 -19.76 -10.91
C ARG A 228 22.43 -21.15 -11.18
N ASP A 229 23.01 -21.89 -12.13
CA ASP A 229 22.55 -23.24 -12.51
C ASP A 229 22.85 -24.28 -11.43
N LEU A 230 23.91 -24.07 -10.63
CA LEU A 230 24.34 -24.99 -9.57
C LEU A 230 24.43 -24.30 -8.21
N ARG A 231 23.52 -24.67 -7.30
CA ARG A 231 23.51 -24.22 -5.91
C ARG A 231 23.87 -25.37 -4.98
N VAL A 232 24.83 -25.15 -4.08
CA VAL A 232 25.33 -26.14 -3.12
C VAL A 232 25.09 -25.64 -1.70
N TYR A 233 24.07 -26.22 -1.05
CA TYR A 233 23.70 -25.94 0.33
C TYR A 233 24.38 -26.94 1.27
N LEU A 234 25.18 -26.45 2.21
CA LEU A 234 25.87 -27.29 3.20
C LEU A 234 25.14 -27.18 4.54
N TYR A 235 24.61 -28.30 5.02
CA TYR A 235 23.95 -28.41 6.32
C TYR A 235 24.68 -29.44 7.19
N ASN A 236 24.45 -29.40 8.50
CA ASN A 236 25.11 -30.34 9.41
C ASN A 236 24.26 -31.60 9.59
N ASN A 237 24.78 -32.73 9.14
CA ASN A 237 24.23 -34.06 9.44
C ASN A 237 25.28 -35.01 10.03
N THR A 238 26.25 -34.44 10.75
CA THR A 238 27.32 -35.22 11.40
C THR A 238 26.90 -35.58 12.84
N PRO A 239 26.96 -36.86 13.26
CA PRO A 239 26.54 -37.26 14.61
C PRO A 239 27.41 -36.77 15.79
N SER A 240 28.38 -35.86 15.58
CA SER A 240 29.43 -35.58 16.58
C SER A 240 30.16 -34.24 16.39
N GLY A 241 29.54 -33.23 15.78
CA GLY A 241 30.20 -31.93 15.54
C GLY A 241 31.41 -32.01 14.61
N ALA A 242 31.40 -32.96 13.67
CA ALA A 242 32.43 -33.04 12.63
C ALA A 242 32.15 -32.00 11.54
N GLU A 243 33.19 -31.59 10.81
CA GLU A 243 33.05 -30.58 9.77
C GLU A 243 32.30 -31.11 8.55
N THR A 244 31.33 -30.36 8.03
CA THR A 244 30.81 -30.57 6.67
C THR A 244 31.84 -30.02 5.69
N ILE A 245 32.46 -30.90 4.88
CA ILE A 245 33.64 -30.57 4.06
C ILE A 245 33.30 -30.53 2.57
N VAL A 246 33.58 -29.42 1.91
CA VAL A 246 33.66 -29.31 0.45
C VAL A 246 35.13 -29.23 0.05
N ARG A 247 35.60 -30.13 -0.81
CA ARG A 247 37.03 -30.23 -1.13
C ARG A 247 37.30 -30.37 -2.63
N PHE A 248 38.02 -29.41 -3.19
CA PHE A 248 38.47 -29.40 -4.59
C PHE A 248 40.00 -29.30 -4.64
N LYS A 249 40.64 -30.34 -5.17
CA LYS A 249 42.11 -30.40 -5.29
C LYS A 249 42.53 -30.96 -6.64
N ASN A 250 43.75 -30.64 -7.04
CA ASN A 250 44.46 -31.23 -8.18
C ASN A 250 43.76 -30.90 -9.51
N ASN A 251 43.78 -29.61 -9.87
CA ASN A 251 43.18 -29.02 -11.08
C ASN A 251 41.67 -29.30 -11.25
N ALA A 252 40.92 -29.38 -10.14
CA ALA A 252 39.47 -29.46 -10.21
C ALA A 252 38.86 -28.09 -10.59
N ALA A 253 37.76 -28.07 -11.33
CA ALA A 253 37.04 -26.85 -11.70
C ALA A 253 35.57 -26.95 -11.28
N LEU A 254 35.02 -25.89 -10.66
CA LEU A 254 33.59 -25.77 -10.36
C LEU A 254 33.09 -24.36 -10.67
N THR A 255 31.96 -24.28 -11.38
CA THR A 255 31.19 -23.05 -11.55
C THR A 255 29.84 -23.17 -10.80
N GLY A 256 29.60 -22.35 -9.77
CA GLY A 256 28.44 -22.53 -8.88
C GLY A 256 28.46 -21.70 -7.62
N VAL A 257 27.42 -21.85 -6.80
CA VAL A 257 27.26 -21.19 -5.50
C VAL A 257 27.44 -22.20 -4.37
N VAL A 258 28.17 -21.84 -3.31
CA VAL A 258 28.28 -22.60 -2.06
C VAL A 258 27.76 -21.76 -0.90
N TYR A 259 26.86 -22.33 -0.10
CA TYR A 259 26.21 -21.65 1.02
C TYR A 259 26.17 -22.51 2.30
N SER A 260 26.43 -21.91 3.46
CA SER A 260 26.22 -22.55 4.77
C SER A 260 26.03 -21.59 5.93
N GLN A 261 25.06 -21.88 6.81
CA GLN A 261 24.84 -21.22 8.10
C GLN A 261 25.41 -22.05 9.27
N ASN A 262 26.56 -22.71 9.07
CA ASN A 262 27.17 -23.59 10.07
C ASN A 262 28.67 -23.31 10.21
N ALA A 263 29.07 -22.83 11.39
CA ALA A 263 30.46 -22.61 11.79
C ALA A 263 31.35 -23.86 11.61
N ASN A 264 30.79 -25.07 11.73
CA ASN A 264 31.49 -26.34 11.49
C ASN A 264 31.46 -26.73 9.99
N THR A 265 31.83 -25.82 9.12
CA THR A 265 31.95 -26.03 7.68
C THR A 265 33.36 -25.68 7.20
N LEU A 266 33.87 -26.45 6.23
CA LEU A 266 35.17 -26.22 5.62
C LEU A 266 35.04 -26.28 4.10
N VAL A 267 35.39 -25.18 3.42
CA VAL A 267 35.57 -25.13 1.97
C VAL A 267 37.07 -25.09 1.66
N ASP A 268 37.59 -26.15 1.04
CA ASP A 268 39.03 -26.42 0.87
C ASP A 268 39.42 -26.53 -0.62
N ILE A 269 39.99 -25.46 -1.18
CA ILE A 269 40.33 -25.32 -2.60
C ILE A 269 41.86 -25.26 -2.76
N GLN A 270 42.45 -26.27 -3.39
CA GLN A 270 43.92 -26.44 -3.46
C GLN A 270 44.45 -26.95 -4.80
N ASN A 271 45.76 -26.86 -4.98
CA ASN A 271 46.57 -27.48 -6.04
C ASN A 271 46.02 -27.24 -7.46
N GLY A 272 46.11 -26.01 -7.95
CA GLY A 272 45.71 -25.62 -9.32
C GLY A 272 44.21 -25.62 -9.60
N SER A 273 43.35 -25.83 -8.60
CA SER A 273 41.90 -25.89 -8.78
C SER A 273 41.29 -24.50 -8.97
N VAL A 274 40.21 -24.42 -9.76
CA VAL A 274 39.48 -23.18 -10.09
C VAL A 274 38.06 -23.22 -9.55
N PHE A 275 37.62 -22.15 -8.90
CA PHE A 275 36.23 -21.94 -8.49
C PHE A 275 35.71 -20.64 -9.11
N GLU A 276 34.50 -20.66 -9.69
CA GLU A 276 33.83 -19.47 -10.25
C GLU A 276 32.39 -19.36 -9.74
N GLY A 277 32.06 -18.26 -9.06
CA GLY A 277 30.71 -18.00 -8.54
C GLY A 277 30.70 -17.28 -7.19
N GLY A 278 30.11 -17.90 -6.16
CA GLY A 278 29.98 -17.30 -4.83
C GLY A 278 30.12 -18.31 -3.71
N ILE A 279 30.74 -17.91 -2.61
CA ILE A 279 30.89 -18.70 -1.38
C ILE A 279 30.46 -17.83 -0.21
N VAL A 280 29.45 -18.27 0.55
CA VAL A 280 29.00 -17.65 1.80
C VAL A 280 28.88 -18.75 2.84
N VAL A 281 29.81 -18.83 3.78
CA VAL A 281 29.81 -19.82 4.85
C VAL A 281 30.19 -19.15 6.18
N GLU A 282 29.52 -19.52 7.26
CA GLU A 282 29.92 -19.14 8.62
C GLU A 282 31.24 -19.82 9.05
N GLY A 283 31.52 -20.99 8.48
CA GLY A 283 32.75 -21.76 8.71
C GLY A 283 33.99 -21.21 7.99
N ARG A 284 34.98 -22.09 7.74
CA ARG A 284 36.31 -21.68 7.23
C ARG A 284 36.47 -21.89 5.73
N ILE A 285 37.17 -20.97 5.07
CA ILE A 285 37.55 -21.07 3.65
C ILE A 285 39.08 -21.10 3.53
N ASN A 286 39.60 -22.17 2.93
CA ASN A 286 41.02 -22.37 2.66
C ASN A 286 41.30 -22.31 1.16
N VAL A 287 42.18 -21.41 0.73
CA VAL A 287 42.63 -21.29 -0.68
C VAL A 287 44.15 -21.32 -0.74
N GLN A 288 44.74 -22.36 -1.34
CA GLN A 288 46.18 -22.65 -1.25
C GLN A 288 46.75 -23.29 -2.54
N GLN A 289 48.08 -23.34 -2.69
CA GLN A 289 48.77 -24.13 -3.73
C GLN A 289 48.27 -23.81 -5.15
N ASN A 290 48.43 -22.57 -5.63
CA ASN A 290 48.04 -22.14 -6.98
C ASN A 290 46.53 -22.30 -7.32
N ALA A 291 45.66 -22.44 -6.32
CA ALA A 291 44.22 -22.38 -6.54
C ALA A 291 43.76 -20.96 -6.94
N VAL A 292 42.71 -20.90 -7.76
CA VAL A 292 42.09 -19.66 -8.26
C VAL A 292 40.63 -19.60 -7.83
N VAL A 293 40.22 -18.50 -7.21
CA VAL A 293 38.81 -18.21 -6.92
C VAL A 293 38.38 -16.95 -7.67
N ILE A 294 37.32 -17.06 -8.45
CA ILE A 294 36.69 -15.98 -9.21
C ILE A 294 35.32 -15.71 -8.60
N ILE A 295 35.16 -14.53 -8.00
CA ILE A 295 33.88 -14.11 -7.41
C ILE A 295 33.13 -13.27 -8.44
N ASN A 296 31.87 -13.63 -8.69
CA ASN A 296 30.97 -12.89 -9.55
C ASN A 296 30.10 -11.95 -8.71
N ASP A 297 29.77 -10.78 -9.26
CA ASP A 297 28.92 -9.76 -8.61
C ASP A 297 27.52 -10.31 -8.26
N ASP A 298 27.08 -11.36 -8.98
CA ASP A 298 25.74 -11.90 -8.84
C ASP A 298 25.57 -13.43 -8.72
N PRO A 299 26.05 -14.09 -7.65
CA PRO A 299 26.02 -15.55 -7.63
C PRO A 299 24.62 -16.15 -7.35
N PHE A 300 23.81 -15.55 -6.48
CA PHE A 300 22.64 -16.24 -5.88
C PHE A 300 21.27 -15.85 -6.48
N GLY A 301 21.10 -14.68 -7.10
CA GLY A 301 19.83 -14.24 -7.75
C GLY A 301 18.66 -13.89 -6.81
N PHE A 302 18.84 -12.90 -5.92
CA PHE A 302 17.86 -12.25 -5.02
C PHE A 302 17.37 -10.83 -5.42
N SER A 303 16.68 -10.60 -6.54
CA SER A 303 15.62 -9.57 -6.60
C SER A 303 14.79 -9.69 -7.87
N ASP A 304 14.25 -8.56 -8.30
CA ASP A 304 12.88 -8.37 -8.73
C ASP A 304 12.92 -7.82 -10.15
N GLY A 305 11.89 -8.13 -10.95
CA GLY A 305 11.97 -8.14 -12.41
C GLY A 305 12.12 -6.80 -13.14
N SER A 306 13.25 -6.11 -12.96
CA SER A 306 13.72 -5.05 -13.84
C SER A 306 14.78 -5.62 -14.81
N SER A 307 14.56 -5.44 -16.11
CA SER A 307 15.38 -6.08 -17.16
C SER A 307 16.81 -5.53 -17.21
N LEU A 308 17.78 -6.46 -17.18
CA LEU A 308 19.22 -6.17 -17.27
C LEU A 308 19.79 -6.24 -18.70
N CYS A 309 18.93 -6.33 -19.71
CA CYS A 309 19.31 -6.36 -21.13
C CYS A 309 18.69 -5.19 -21.90
N ILE A 310 19.37 -4.75 -22.96
CA ILE A 310 18.84 -3.75 -23.91
C ILE A 310 17.99 -4.50 -24.93
N ASP A 311 16.70 -4.18 -25.02
CA ASP A 311 15.78 -4.71 -26.05
C ASP A 311 16.13 -4.11 -27.41
N HIS A 312 16.17 -2.77 -27.46
CA HIS A 312 16.60 -2.01 -28.63
C HIS A 312 17.16 -0.64 -28.23
N LEU A 313 17.92 -0.06 -29.15
CA LEU A 313 18.32 1.34 -29.12
C LEU A 313 17.25 2.15 -29.86
N ARG A 314 16.64 3.12 -29.18
CA ARG A 314 15.77 4.10 -29.80
C ARG A 314 16.57 5.38 -30.07
N ILE A 315 16.55 5.86 -31.31
CA ILE A 315 17.14 7.15 -31.69
C ILE A 315 16.01 8.11 -32.02
N SER A 316 15.93 9.25 -31.33
CA SER A 316 15.16 10.39 -31.78
C SER A 316 16.07 11.36 -32.50
N ASN A 317 15.70 11.76 -33.71
CA ASN A 317 16.42 12.76 -34.52
C ASN A 317 15.41 13.60 -35.31
N PRO A 318 15.74 14.80 -35.80
CA PRO A 318 14.91 15.43 -36.82
C PRO A 318 15.12 14.70 -38.17
N PRO A 319 14.12 14.62 -39.06
CA PRO A 319 14.31 14.01 -40.37
C PRO A 319 15.25 14.85 -41.28
N GLN A 320 15.37 16.15 -40.97
CA GLN A 320 16.15 17.13 -41.72
C GLN A 320 16.54 18.27 -40.76
N THR A 321 17.64 18.99 -40.98
CA THR A 321 18.03 20.21 -40.25
C THR A 321 18.75 21.20 -41.17
N LEU A 322 19.03 22.41 -40.70
CA LEU A 322 19.92 23.36 -41.39
C LEU A 322 21.39 22.91 -41.31
N SER A 323 22.16 22.99 -42.40
CA SER A 323 23.59 22.64 -42.41
C SER A 323 24.47 23.55 -41.54
N CYS A 324 24.02 24.78 -41.28
CA CYS A 324 24.65 25.68 -40.30
C CYS A 324 24.28 25.38 -38.83
N LEU A 325 23.29 24.50 -38.56
CA LEU A 325 22.88 24.08 -37.22
C LEU A 325 23.32 22.64 -36.91
N ALA A 326 23.34 22.31 -35.63
CA ALA A 326 23.46 20.93 -35.20
C ALA A 326 22.07 20.27 -35.17
N ALA A 327 21.96 19.06 -35.71
CA ALA A 327 20.80 18.21 -35.50
C ALA A 327 20.85 17.65 -34.06
N PRO A 328 19.87 17.94 -33.19
CA PRO A 328 19.77 17.25 -31.91
C PRO A 328 19.44 15.78 -32.15
N VAL A 329 20.20 14.88 -31.53
CA VAL A 329 19.97 13.43 -31.60
C VAL A 329 19.93 12.88 -30.19
N THR A 330 18.79 12.33 -29.78
CA THR A 330 18.63 11.69 -28.48
C THR A 330 18.67 10.18 -28.65
N LEU A 331 19.66 9.53 -28.04
CA LEU A 331 19.77 8.09 -27.92
C LEU A 331 19.09 7.65 -26.61
N THR A 332 18.18 6.67 -26.68
CA THR A 332 17.59 6.00 -25.51
C THR A 332 17.87 4.51 -25.61
N ALA A 333 18.48 3.90 -24.60
CA ALA A 333 18.52 2.44 -24.49
C ALA A 333 17.25 1.95 -23.78
N CYS A 334 16.44 1.17 -24.49
CA CYS A 334 15.14 0.71 -23.99
C CYS A 334 15.27 -0.68 -23.35
N GLY A 335 14.75 -0.81 -22.14
CA GLY A 335 14.72 -2.08 -21.39
C GLY A 335 13.54 -2.99 -21.79
N ASN A 336 12.63 -2.51 -22.63
CA ASN A 336 11.51 -3.26 -23.17
C ASN A 336 11.09 -2.76 -24.57
N THR A 337 10.25 -3.54 -25.25
CA THR A 337 9.71 -3.26 -26.59
C THR A 337 9.04 -1.90 -26.75
N ALA A 338 8.48 -1.34 -25.66
CA ALA A 338 7.73 -0.10 -25.65
C ALA A 338 8.56 1.15 -25.26
N CYS A 339 9.82 0.97 -24.83
CA CYS A 339 10.61 2.02 -24.17
C CYS A 339 9.97 2.67 -22.94
N SER A 340 9.01 2.00 -22.27
CA SER A 340 8.45 2.49 -21.00
C SER A 340 9.41 2.28 -19.83
N THR A 341 10.36 1.36 -19.97
CA THR A 341 11.56 1.27 -19.11
C THR A 341 12.81 1.57 -19.93
N THR A 342 13.77 2.25 -19.33
CA THR A 342 15.08 2.55 -19.92
C THR A 342 16.20 1.80 -19.20
N TYR A 343 17.30 1.55 -19.90
CA TYR A 343 18.47 0.85 -19.35
C TYR A 343 19.29 1.77 -18.45
N GLN A 344 19.44 1.41 -17.18
CA GLN A 344 19.98 2.29 -16.12
C GLN A 344 21.47 2.06 -15.77
N ARG A 345 22.21 1.26 -16.55
CA ARG A 345 23.65 0.98 -16.31
C ARG A 345 24.53 1.60 -17.40
N PRO A 346 25.85 1.81 -17.16
CA PRO A 346 26.80 2.22 -18.21
C PRO A 346 27.00 1.13 -19.27
N PHE A 347 27.18 1.53 -20.53
CA PHE A 347 27.51 0.65 -21.66
C PHE A 347 28.20 1.44 -22.79
N ASP A 348 29.10 0.80 -23.55
CA ASP A 348 29.86 1.48 -24.62
C ASP A 348 29.16 1.40 -26.00
N ILE A 349 29.01 2.54 -26.68
CA ILE A 349 28.49 2.62 -28.06
C ILE A 349 29.38 3.51 -28.93
N VAL A 350 29.68 3.04 -30.14
CA VAL A 350 30.22 3.88 -31.21
C VAL A 350 29.05 4.47 -32.00
N GLN A 351 29.02 5.80 -32.14
CA GLN A 351 28.15 6.47 -33.10
C GLN A 351 28.97 6.91 -34.30
N ASN A 352 28.59 6.41 -35.48
CA ASN A 352 29.19 6.77 -36.76
C ASN A 352 28.16 7.49 -37.63
N SER A 353 28.66 8.23 -38.62
CA SER A 353 27.86 8.88 -39.66
C SER A 353 28.32 8.39 -41.03
N THR A 354 27.43 8.33 -42.03
CA THR A 354 27.77 7.78 -43.35
C THR A 354 28.59 8.72 -44.25
N LEU A 355 28.71 10.00 -43.90
CA LEU A 355 29.51 10.98 -44.64
C LEU A 355 30.77 11.33 -43.86
N ALA A 356 31.93 11.29 -44.53
CA ALA A 356 33.21 11.68 -43.93
C ALA A 356 33.33 13.19 -43.62
N THR A 357 32.34 14.00 -44.00
CA THR A 357 32.24 15.44 -43.74
C THR A 357 31.34 15.78 -42.56
N SER A 358 30.56 14.82 -42.05
CA SER A 358 29.71 15.02 -40.88
C SER A 358 30.42 14.61 -39.60
N TYR A 359 30.20 15.35 -38.51
CA TYR A 359 30.86 15.11 -37.23
C TYR A 359 29.89 15.30 -36.06
N TRP A 360 30.20 14.64 -34.95
CA TRP A 360 29.44 14.75 -33.71
C TRP A 360 30.04 15.83 -32.79
N ARG A 361 29.19 16.67 -32.18
CA ARG A 361 29.58 17.61 -31.13
C ARG A 361 29.19 17.05 -29.76
N SER A 362 30.21 16.75 -28.94
CA SER A 362 30.07 16.55 -27.49
C SER A 362 31.41 16.87 -26.81
N GLY A 363 31.45 17.92 -25.97
CA GLY A 363 32.57 18.25 -25.06
C GLY A 363 33.91 18.69 -25.68
N THR A 364 34.43 17.99 -26.68
CA THR A 364 35.68 18.30 -27.41
C THR A 364 35.65 17.62 -28.78
N LEU A 365 36.22 18.25 -29.82
CA LEU A 365 36.20 17.77 -31.20
C LEU A 365 37.10 16.54 -31.40
N GLN A 366 36.53 15.36 -31.66
CA GLN A 366 37.20 14.23 -32.34
C GLN A 366 36.20 13.43 -33.18
N ASP A 367 36.64 12.98 -34.36
CA ASP A 367 35.95 11.98 -35.17
C ASP A 367 36.98 10.96 -35.71
N PRO A 368 36.70 9.64 -35.77
CA PRO A 368 35.46 8.95 -35.41
C PRO A 368 35.15 9.05 -33.90
N LEU A 369 33.98 9.57 -33.56
CA LEU A 369 33.59 9.76 -32.16
C LEU A 369 33.25 8.41 -31.49
N THR A 370 34.28 7.78 -30.92
CA THR A 370 34.12 6.59 -30.07
C THR A 370 33.56 7.03 -28.71
N ILE A 371 32.23 7.09 -28.57
CA ILE A 371 31.56 7.51 -27.34
C ILE A 371 31.60 6.38 -26.30
N ARG A 372 32.69 6.31 -25.53
CA ARG A 372 32.65 5.55 -24.27
C ARG A 372 31.73 6.27 -23.29
N MET A 373 30.61 5.65 -22.93
CA MET A 373 29.63 6.25 -22.00
C MET A 373 30.03 6.03 -20.54
N ASN A 374 31.25 6.44 -20.17
CA ASN A 374 31.77 6.39 -18.81
C ASN A 374 31.39 7.64 -17.98
N GLY A 375 30.15 8.14 -18.13
CA GLY A 375 29.70 9.32 -17.41
C GLY A 375 28.18 9.50 -17.42
N THR A 376 27.59 9.54 -16.22
CA THR A 376 26.29 10.15 -15.88
C THR A 376 25.21 10.06 -16.97
N VAL A 377 24.66 8.86 -17.15
CA VAL A 377 23.43 8.66 -17.92
C VAL A 377 22.25 8.59 -16.95
N THR A 378 21.55 9.71 -16.77
CA THR A 378 20.28 9.71 -16.02
C THR A 378 19.19 9.10 -16.90
N ASN A 379 18.58 7.99 -16.48
CA ASN A 379 17.46 7.34 -17.19
C ASN A 379 17.78 6.78 -18.60
N GLY A 380 18.99 6.28 -18.83
CA GLY A 380 19.34 5.57 -20.08
C GLY A 380 19.29 6.43 -21.35
N LEU A 381 19.38 7.75 -21.20
CA LEU A 381 19.16 8.75 -22.23
C LEU A 381 20.41 9.62 -22.43
N LEU A 382 20.89 9.72 -23.68
CA LEU A 382 22.07 10.49 -24.07
C LEU A 382 21.69 11.48 -25.17
N ASN A 383 22.02 12.76 -24.98
CA ASN A 383 21.82 13.81 -25.98
C ASN A 383 23.12 14.08 -26.74
N LEU A 384 23.01 14.07 -28.07
CA LEU A 384 24.09 14.26 -29.03
C LEU A 384 23.71 15.35 -30.04
N SER A 385 24.70 15.78 -30.81
CA SER A 385 24.54 16.82 -31.84
C SER A 385 25.30 16.43 -33.09
N LEU A 386 24.61 16.10 -34.17
CA LEU A 386 25.20 15.76 -35.47
C LEU A 386 25.29 17.02 -36.34
N VAL A 387 26.43 17.26 -36.98
CA VAL A 387 26.65 18.43 -37.85
C VAL A 387 27.15 17.95 -39.21
N ASN A 388 26.59 18.49 -40.30
CA ASN A 388 27.07 18.28 -41.67
C ASN A 388 27.04 19.60 -42.45
N VAL A 389 28.16 20.33 -42.41
CA VAL A 389 28.29 21.69 -42.99
C VAL A 389 28.08 21.73 -44.52
N PRO A 390 28.60 20.77 -45.33
CA PRO A 390 28.34 20.74 -46.77
C PRO A 390 26.92 20.36 -47.19
N GLY A 391 26.01 20.07 -46.25
CA GLY A 391 24.65 19.64 -46.57
C GLY A 391 24.53 18.19 -47.06
N GLY A 392 23.31 17.78 -47.40
CA GLY A 392 22.95 16.44 -47.85
C GLY A 392 22.55 15.47 -46.74
N VAL A 393 22.15 14.26 -47.13
CA VAL A 393 21.61 13.23 -46.21
C VAL A 393 22.71 12.47 -45.51
N THR A 394 22.75 12.57 -44.18
CA THR A 394 23.62 11.80 -43.30
C THR A 394 22.82 10.73 -42.57
N SER A 395 23.14 9.44 -42.75
CA SER A 395 22.56 8.38 -41.93
C SER A 395 23.33 8.19 -40.64
N ILE A 396 22.58 8.00 -39.53
CA ILE A 396 23.09 7.71 -38.20
C ILE A 396 23.30 6.19 -38.10
N VAL A 397 24.51 5.76 -37.76
CA VAL A 397 24.89 4.34 -37.65
C VAL A 397 25.45 4.08 -36.26
N SER A 398 24.71 3.35 -35.44
CA SER A 398 25.21 2.89 -34.14
C SER A 398 25.85 1.50 -34.25
N SER A 399 26.98 1.29 -33.59
CA SER A 399 27.60 -0.02 -33.43
C SER A 399 28.18 -0.21 -32.03
N HIS A 400 28.25 -1.46 -31.57
CA HIS A 400 28.77 -1.80 -30.25
C HIS A 400 30.31 -1.82 -30.26
N TYR A 401 30.96 -1.26 -29.23
CA TYR A 401 32.42 -1.27 -29.11
C TYR A 401 32.91 -2.54 -28.40
N ALA A 402 33.80 -3.32 -29.03
CA ALA A 402 34.46 -4.45 -28.38
C ALA A 402 35.85 -4.03 -27.88
N GLN A 403 36.13 -4.18 -26.57
CA GLN A 403 37.40 -3.71 -25.97
C GLN A 403 38.68 -4.43 -26.45
N THR A 404 38.57 -5.47 -27.29
CA THR A 404 39.72 -6.25 -27.80
C THR A 404 40.38 -5.67 -29.07
N GLY A 405 40.21 -4.37 -29.33
CA GLY A 405 40.95 -3.62 -30.37
C GLY A 405 40.61 -3.96 -31.82
N ASN A 406 39.85 -5.03 -32.07
CA ASN A 406 39.29 -5.36 -33.37
C ASN A 406 37.86 -4.82 -33.47
N ILE A 407 37.67 -3.85 -34.38
CA ILE A 407 36.34 -3.41 -34.81
C ILE A 407 35.75 -4.50 -35.73
N ASN A 408 35.24 -5.59 -35.12
CA ASN A 408 34.28 -6.43 -35.78
C ASN A 408 33.01 -5.60 -35.96
N SER A 409 32.86 -4.98 -37.14
CA SER A 409 31.70 -4.14 -37.44
C SER A 409 30.44 -4.99 -37.55
N LEU A 410 29.76 -5.17 -36.42
CA LEU A 410 28.33 -5.41 -36.44
C LEU A 410 27.66 -4.08 -36.83
N THR A 411 27.67 -3.78 -38.12
CA THR A 411 26.97 -2.64 -38.69
C THR A 411 25.47 -2.88 -38.50
N VAL A 412 24.82 -2.15 -37.59
CA VAL A 412 23.39 -2.29 -37.34
C VAL A 412 22.61 -1.56 -38.44
N THR A 413 22.64 -2.11 -39.65
CA THR A 413 21.80 -1.66 -40.76
C THR A 413 20.38 -2.21 -40.60
N SER A 414 19.42 -1.33 -40.28
CA SER A 414 17.96 -1.53 -40.48
C SER A 414 17.44 -2.93 -40.14
N GLY A 415 17.71 -3.42 -38.93
CA GLY A 415 17.21 -4.71 -38.44
C GLY A 415 16.91 -4.65 -36.93
N SER A 416 15.66 -4.97 -36.57
CA SER A 416 15.01 -5.24 -35.26
C SER A 416 15.43 -4.51 -33.96
N ARG A 417 16.71 -4.23 -33.74
CA ARG A 417 17.33 -3.75 -32.49
C ARG A 417 17.77 -2.28 -32.53
N LEU A 418 17.58 -1.59 -33.65
CA LEU A 418 17.65 -0.13 -33.77
C LEU A 418 16.28 0.39 -34.24
N ARG A 419 15.70 1.35 -33.54
CA ARG A 419 14.42 1.98 -33.90
C ARG A 419 14.56 3.49 -33.91
N CYS A 420 14.50 4.10 -35.07
CA CYS A 420 14.52 5.56 -35.18
C CYS A 420 13.09 6.09 -35.11
N VAL A 421 12.90 7.13 -34.31
CA VAL A 421 11.62 7.80 -34.08
C VAL A 421 11.79 9.30 -34.27
N ASP A 422 10.74 10.00 -34.69
CA ASP A 422 10.75 11.46 -34.68
C ASP A 422 10.72 12.00 -33.24
N ALA A 423 10.70 13.33 -33.09
CA ALA A 423 10.59 13.97 -31.77
C ALA A 423 9.23 13.75 -31.08
N SER A 424 8.23 13.23 -31.79
CA SER A 424 6.93 12.77 -31.26
C SER A 424 6.89 11.27 -30.93
N GLY A 425 7.94 10.50 -31.25
CA GLY A 425 8.01 9.06 -30.97
C GLY A 425 7.48 8.16 -32.09
N LEU A 426 7.07 8.71 -33.24
CA LEU A 426 6.59 7.93 -34.39
C LEU A 426 7.78 7.35 -35.19
N PRO A 427 7.69 6.13 -35.76
CA PRO A 427 8.78 5.53 -36.52
C PRO A 427 9.23 6.39 -37.72
N GLN A 428 10.54 6.56 -37.89
CA GLN A 428 11.14 7.30 -39.00
C GLN A 428 12.47 6.70 -39.48
N ASN A 429 13.07 7.33 -40.49
CA ASN A 429 14.39 6.97 -40.97
C ASN A 429 15.51 7.40 -40.00
N CYS A 430 16.52 6.54 -39.84
CA CYS A 430 17.76 6.82 -39.10
C CYS A 430 18.70 7.76 -39.88
N SER A 431 18.19 8.88 -40.39
CA SER A 431 18.95 9.81 -41.22
C SER A 431 18.45 11.23 -41.02
N VAL A 432 19.38 12.18 -41.11
CA VAL A 432 19.12 13.61 -41.10
C VAL A 432 19.54 14.18 -42.45
N ASN A 433 18.62 14.80 -43.18
CA ASN A 433 18.94 15.62 -44.33
C ASN A 433 19.44 17.00 -43.89
N PHE A 434 20.62 17.46 -44.32
CA PHE A 434 21.11 18.80 -43.99
C PHE A 434 20.90 19.74 -45.16
N VAL A 435 20.16 20.83 -44.94
CA VAL A 435 19.75 21.79 -45.98
C VAL A 435 20.34 23.17 -45.80
N GLU A 436 20.55 23.87 -46.90
CA GLU A 436 21.21 25.17 -46.91
C GLU A 436 20.32 26.31 -46.38
N SER A 437 18.99 26.24 -46.51
CA SER A 437 18.06 27.26 -45.97
C SER A 437 16.81 26.66 -45.34
N GLY A 438 16.23 27.36 -44.36
CA GLY A 438 15.24 26.77 -43.45
C GLY A 438 14.51 27.77 -42.56
N LEU A 439 13.30 27.37 -42.14
CA LEU A 439 12.61 27.93 -40.99
C LEU A 439 12.88 27.06 -39.76
N VAL A 440 13.06 27.68 -38.59
CA VAL A 440 13.25 27.00 -37.30
C VAL A 440 12.48 27.75 -36.20
N PHE A 441 11.65 27.06 -35.42
CA PHE A 441 11.10 27.62 -34.19
C PHE A 441 12.10 27.47 -33.03
N SER A 442 12.25 28.53 -32.24
CA SER A 442 13.08 28.55 -31.04
C SER A 442 12.34 29.16 -29.85
N GLY A 443 12.69 28.73 -28.64
CA GLY A 443 12.35 29.40 -27.39
C GLY A 443 13.20 30.63 -27.08
N SER A 444 14.21 30.96 -27.92
CA SER A 444 15.11 32.11 -27.73
C SER A 444 15.28 32.97 -28.99
N ASN A 445 15.54 34.27 -28.74
CA ASN A 445 15.95 35.26 -29.74
C ASN A 445 17.47 35.37 -29.92
N SER A 446 18.26 34.64 -29.11
CA SER A 446 19.72 34.63 -29.18
C SER A 446 20.29 33.39 -29.89
N ASP A 447 19.52 32.31 -29.95
CA ASP A 447 19.95 31.01 -30.46
C ASP A 447 18.75 30.27 -31.09
N PRO A 448 18.78 29.93 -32.39
CA PRO A 448 17.73 29.18 -33.07
C PRO A 448 17.61 27.71 -32.60
N ALA A 449 18.58 27.16 -31.85
CA ALA A 449 18.56 25.77 -31.41
C ALA A 449 17.87 25.54 -30.05
N VAL A 450 17.45 26.59 -29.34
CA VAL A 450 16.80 26.47 -28.01
C VAL A 450 15.37 25.93 -28.17
N PRO A 451 15.01 24.78 -27.59
CA PRO A 451 13.65 24.25 -27.68
C PRO A 451 12.64 25.11 -26.90
N ILE A 452 11.38 25.08 -27.32
CA ILE A 452 10.28 25.70 -26.58
C ILE A 452 9.99 24.85 -25.35
N SER A 453 10.17 25.42 -24.15
CA SER A 453 9.85 24.72 -22.89
C SER A 453 8.34 24.48 -22.72
N PRO A 454 7.92 23.43 -21.98
CA PRO A 454 6.50 23.15 -21.74
C PRO A 454 5.71 24.34 -21.21
N LYS A 455 4.44 24.45 -21.62
CA LYS A 455 3.58 25.63 -21.38
C LYS A 455 2.29 25.24 -20.67
N ARG A 456 1.73 26.20 -19.94
CA ARG A 456 0.40 26.09 -19.35
C ARG A 456 -0.69 26.33 -20.40
N ALA A 457 -1.76 25.55 -20.38
CA ALA A 457 -2.90 25.71 -21.27
C ALA A 457 -3.56 27.09 -21.10
N GLY A 458 -3.86 27.75 -22.22
CA GLY A 458 -4.49 29.07 -22.27
C GLY A 458 -3.56 30.26 -21.97
N SER A 459 -2.37 30.05 -21.40
CA SER A 459 -1.40 31.12 -21.19
C SER A 459 -0.80 31.60 -22.51
N THR A 460 -0.52 32.90 -22.62
CA THR A 460 0.26 33.46 -23.74
C THR A 460 1.76 33.33 -23.47
N TYR A 461 2.54 33.00 -24.50
CA TYR A 461 4.00 32.91 -24.40
C TYR A 461 4.71 33.26 -25.71
N ASP A 462 5.91 33.80 -25.57
CA ASP A 462 6.76 34.14 -26.71
C ASP A 462 7.52 32.91 -27.24
N SER A 463 7.63 32.84 -28.57
CA SER A 463 8.57 32.01 -29.31
C SER A 463 9.12 32.80 -30.50
N TYR A 464 10.09 32.24 -31.21
CA TYR A 464 10.78 32.93 -32.29
C TYR A 464 10.86 32.03 -33.52
N LEU A 465 10.31 32.49 -34.65
CA LEU A 465 10.48 31.82 -35.94
C LEU A 465 11.70 32.43 -36.64
N TRP A 466 12.74 31.63 -36.82
CA TRP A 466 13.96 32.00 -37.52
C TRP A 466 13.86 31.59 -39.00
N ALA A 467 14.24 32.47 -39.92
CA ALA A 467 14.45 32.19 -41.34
C ALA A 467 15.93 32.39 -41.67
N LEU A 468 16.63 31.27 -41.86
CA LEU A 468 18.09 31.22 -41.92
C LEU A 468 18.58 30.56 -43.20
N GLN A 469 19.76 30.99 -43.64
CA GLN A 469 20.57 30.33 -44.65
C GLN A 469 21.98 30.02 -44.13
N THR A 470 22.61 29.01 -44.72
CA THR A 470 23.95 28.56 -44.40
C THR A 470 24.94 29.28 -45.29
N ASN A 471 25.72 30.17 -44.69
CA ASN A 471 26.87 30.78 -45.36
C ASN A 471 28.12 29.96 -45.04
N VAL A 472 28.72 29.36 -46.07
CA VAL A 472 30.01 28.66 -46.01
C VAL A 472 31.09 29.60 -46.53
N GLU A 473 32.18 29.78 -45.79
CA GLU A 473 33.34 30.53 -46.30
C GLU A 473 33.99 29.77 -47.47
N GLU A 474 34.48 30.49 -48.48
CA GLU A 474 35.01 29.89 -49.71
C GLU A 474 36.24 28.98 -49.42
N GLY A 475 36.00 27.67 -49.42
CA GLY A 475 37.01 26.64 -49.06
C GLY A 475 37.08 26.26 -47.57
N GLY A 476 36.18 26.75 -46.71
CA GLY A 476 36.16 26.49 -45.27
C GLY A 476 35.28 25.31 -44.84
N THR A 477 35.57 24.75 -43.65
CA THR A 477 34.73 23.74 -42.96
C THR A 477 33.78 24.37 -41.91
N ALA A 478 33.78 25.69 -41.78
CA ALA A 478 32.90 26.43 -40.89
C ALA A 478 31.73 27.02 -41.69
N ALA A 479 30.50 26.68 -41.28
CA ALA A 479 29.30 27.40 -41.69
C ALA A 479 28.85 28.34 -40.58
N THR A 480 28.27 29.47 -40.98
CA THR A 480 27.51 30.37 -40.11
C THR A 480 26.07 30.44 -40.59
N CYS A 481 25.12 30.50 -39.65
CA CYS A 481 23.74 30.81 -40.00
C CYS A 481 23.60 32.32 -40.20
N ALA A 482 23.16 32.72 -41.38
CA ALA A 482 22.88 34.11 -41.73
C ALA A 482 21.36 34.31 -41.92
N PRO A 483 20.83 35.52 -41.70
CA PRO A 483 19.44 35.83 -41.99
C PRO A 483 19.13 35.62 -43.48
N LEU A 484 18.03 34.92 -43.78
CA LEU A 484 17.57 34.71 -45.16
C LEU A 484 16.98 35.99 -45.79
N PHE A 485 16.45 36.89 -44.95
CA PHE A 485 15.84 38.15 -45.39
C PHE A 485 16.60 39.35 -44.82
N THR A 486 17.21 40.14 -45.71
CA THR A 486 17.85 41.43 -45.38
C THR A 486 16.95 42.61 -45.72
N ASP A 487 16.19 42.54 -46.82
CA ASP A 487 15.50 43.69 -47.43
C ASP A 487 13.98 43.50 -47.61
N GLN A 488 13.43 42.34 -47.25
CA GLN A 488 11.99 42.01 -47.31
C GLN A 488 11.54 41.34 -46.01
N PRO A 489 11.35 42.11 -44.92
CA PRO A 489 11.14 41.57 -43.58
C PRO A 489 9.78 40.89 -43.39
N GLN A 490 8.72 41.38 -44.05
CA GLN A 490 7.37 40.79 -43.92
C GLN A 490 7.15 39.70 -44.97
N GLN A 491 6.76 38.51 -44.52
CA GLN A 491 6.60 37.31 -45.35
C GLN A 491 5.28 36.58 -45.02
N THR A 492 4.77 35.82 -45.99
CA THR A 492 3.54 35.01 -45.82
C THR A 492 3.90 33.56 -45.50
N VAL A 493 3.88 33.20 -44.23
CA VAL A 493 4.20 31.84 -43.74
C VAL A 493 2.91 31.03 -43.60
N ASN A 494 2.95 29.76 -44.01
CA ASN A 494 1.84 28.84 -43.90
C ASN A 494 2.06 27.89 -42.72
N PHE A 495 1.14 27.89 -41.76
CA PHE A 495 1.24 27.11 -40.51
C PHE A 495 0.18 26.01 -40.44
N ARG A 496 0.53 24.85 -39.85
CA ARG A 496 -0.39 23.75 -39.57
C ARG A 496 -0.18 23.20 -38.17
N LEU A 497 -1.26 22.79 -37.50
CA LEU A 497 -1.22 22.12 -36.20
C LEU A 497 -1.27 20.60 -36.43
N ALA A 498 -0.52 19.84 -35.64
CA ALA A 498 -0.66 18.39 -35.54
C ALA A 498 -0.64 18.02 -34.05
N CYS A 499 -1.71 17.40 -33.54
CA CYS A 499 -1.65 16.82 -32.20
C CYS A 499 -0.93 15.47 -32.29
N THR A 500 0.10 15.30 -31.47
CA THR A 500 0.95 14.10 -31.43
C THR A 500 0.60 13.21 -30.24
N ASP A 501 0.11 13.81 -29.14
CA ASP A 501 -0.60 13.11 -28.08
C ASP A 501 -1.60 14.06 -27.41
N PRO A 502 -2.93 13.93 -27.60
CA PRO A 502 -3.63 12.86 -28.31
C PRO A 502 -3.33 12.84 -29.82
N ASN A 503 -3.55 11.70 -30.46
CA ASN A 503 -3.33 11.51 -31.92
C ASN A 503 -4.25 12.37 -32.82
N SER A 504 -5.20 13.10 -32.24
CA SER A 504 -6.13 13.98 -32.94
C SER A 504 -6.59 15.12 -32.02
N CYS A 505 -6.53 16.36 -32.51
CA CYS A 505 -7.07 17.51 -31.79
C CYS A 505 -8.60 17.53 -31.84
N THR A 506 -9.25 17.93 -30.75
CA THR A 506 -10.71 18.11 -30.62
C THR A 506 -11.31 19.26 -31.44
N GLY A 507 -10.47 20.12 -32.02
CA GLY A 507 -10.86 21.25 -32.86
C GLY A 507 -10.39 22.61 -32.33
N THR A 508 -9.88 22.67 -31.10
CA THR A 508 -9.29 23.87 -30.51
C THR A 508 -8.12 24.40 -31.38
N PRO A 509 -8.19 25.65 -31.89
CA PRO A 509 -7.10 26.22 -32.68
C PRO A 509 -5.91 26.59 -31.81
N TYR A 510 -4.72 26.51 -32.40
CA TYR A 510 -3.50 27.10 -31.87
C TYR A 510 -3.36 28.52 -32.44
N VAL A 511 -3.17 29.52 -31.58
CA VAL A 511 -3.14 30.94 -31.98
C VAL A 511 -1.70 31.43 -32.05
N ILE A 512 -1.31 31.98 -33.20
CA ILE A 512 0.01 32.62 -33.43
C ILE A 512 -0.21 34.10 -33.78
N GLN A 513 0.57 35.00 -33.20
CA GLN A 513 0.56 36.43 -33.56
C GLN A 513 1.98 36.98 -33.67
N SER A 514 2.32 37.63 -34.80
CA SER A 514 3.63 38.28 -34.98
C SER A 514 3.50 39.80 -34.80
N GLY A 515 4.01 40.31 -33.67
CA GLY A 515 3.88 41.72 -33.31
C GLY A 515 2.42 42.21 -33.30
N SER A 516 2.13 43.32 -33.99
CA SER A 516 0.78 43.89 -34.10
C SER A 516 -0.02 43.38 -35.30
N LEU A 517 0.42 42.31 -35.98
CA LEU A 517 -0.32 41.71 -37.09
C LEU A 517 -1.56 40.93 -36.58
N PRO A 518 -2.55 40.63 -37.45
CA PRO A 518 -3.69 39.80 -37.07
C PRO A 518 -3.27 38.42 -36.57
N ALA A 519 -3.98 37.90 -35.58
CA ALA A 519 -3.75 36.56 -35.06
C ALA A 519 -4.15 35.47 -36.09
N ILE A 520 -3.34 34.43 -36.16
CA ILE A 520 -3.45 33.29 -37.07
C ILE A 520 -4.00 32.11 -36.26
N ASN A 521 -5.21 31.66 -36.59
CA ASN A 521 -5.83 30.49 -35.95
C ASN A 521 -5.45 29.23 -36.73
N VAL A 522 -4.45 28.51 -36.24
CA VAL A 522 -3.89 27.31 -36.86
C VAL A 522 -4.69 26.09 -36.43
N HIS A 523 -5.15 25.31 -37.40
CA HIS A 523 -5.97 24.11 -37.19
C HIS A 523 -5.27 22.85 -37.72
N SER A 524 -5.78 21.67 -37.37
CA SER A 524 -5.21 20.38 -37.79
C SER A 524 -5.59 19.95 -39.21
N ALA A 525 -6.68 20.50 -39.75
CA ALA A 525 -7.24 20.13 -41.05
C ALA A 525 -6.40 20.57 -42.27
N GLY A 526 -5.43 21.48 -42.10
CA GLY A 526 -4.58 21.96 -43.20
C GLY A 526 -3.76 23.19 -42.83
N TYR A 527 -3.04 23.72 -43.81
CA TYR A 527 -2.20 24.92 -43.61
C TYR A 527 -3.04 26.20 -43.67
N THR A 528 -2.71 27.14 -42.79
CA THR A 528 -3.30 28.47 -42.68
C THR A 528 -2.21 29.52 -42.95
N ALA A 529 -2.42 30.36 -43.96
CA ALA A 529 -1.49 31.44 -44.29
C ALA A 529 -1.57 32.59 -43.27
N GLY A 530 -0.41 33.12 -42.88
CA GLY A 530 -0.29 34.22 -41.93
C GLY A 530 0.88 35.15 -42.26
N GLN A 531 0.74 36.42 -41.89
CA GLN A 531 1.79 37.42 -42.05
C GLN A 531 2.75 37.37 -40.87
N VAL A 532 4.06 37.35 -41.14
CA VAL A 532 5.13 37.27 -40.14
C VAL A 532 6.23 38.26 -40.52
N THR A 533 6.76 39.00 -39.54
CA THR A 533 7.80 40.01 -39.78
C THR A 533 9.13 39.59 -39.15
N PHE A 534 10.07 39.17 -40.00
CA PHE A 534 11.46 38.87 -39.63
C PHE A 534 12.26 40.16 -39.46
N ASN A 535 13.16 40.18 -38.47
CA ASN A 535 14.09 41.29 -38.25
C ASN A 535 15.41 41.10 -39.04
N ASN A 536 16.33 42.05 -38.90
CA ASN A 536 17.67 42.02 -39.49
C ASN A 536 18.60 40.91 -38.95
N GLN A 537 18.20 40.21 -37.88
CA GLN A 537 18.88 39.03 -37.35
C GLN A 537 18.26 37.72 -37.89
N GLY A 538 17.21 37.82 -38.71
CA GLY A 538 16.57 36.69 -39.38
C GLY A 538 15.49 36.00 -38.56
N PHE A 539 15.01 36.60 -37.46
CA PHE A 539 13.92 36.02 -36.66
C PHE A 539 12.71 36.94 -36.51
N ALA A 540 11.54 36.32 -36.37
CA ALA A 540 10.28 36.96 -36.09
C ALA A 540 9.79 36.54 -34.69
N PRO A 541 9.59 37.49 -33.76
CA PRO A 541 8.88 37.21 -32.51
C PRO A 541 7.44 36.80 -32.78
N LEU A 542 6.99 35.76 -32.09
CA LEU A 542 5.64 35.20 -32.12
C LEU A 542 5.10 35.13 -30.69
N SER A 543 3.94 35.72 -30.45
CA SER A 543 3.12 35.43 -29.26
C SER A 543 2.19 34.26 -29.60
N ASN A 544 2.20 33.23 -28.74
CA ASN A 544 1.51 31.96 -28.95
C ASN A 544 0.49 31.72 -27.85
N ARG A 545 -0.61 31.03 -28.16
CA ARG A 545 -1.59 30.55 -27.17
C ARG A 545 -2.26 29.27 -27.65
N PHE A 546 -2.45 28.31 -26.75
CA PHE A 546 -3.22 27.08 -27.03
C PHE A 546 -4.15 26.80 -25.86
N ASN A 547 -5.46 26.80 -26.10
CA ASN A 547 -6.49 26.64 -25.05
C ASN A 547 -6.84 25.16 -24.80
N ASP A 548 -5.87 24.27 -25.00
CA ASP A 548 -6.04 22.84 -24.77
C ASP A 548 -4.71 22.25 -24.28
N VAL A 549 -4.70 20.95 -23.98
CA VAL A 549 -3.53 20.23 -23.47
C VAL A 549 -3.00 19.21 -24.48
N GLY A 550 -1.88 18.58 -24.12
CA GLY A 550 -1.25 17.50 -24.87
C GLY A 550 0.10 17.88 -25.45
N ARG A 551 0.70 16.95 -26.19
CA ARG A 551 1.82 17.20 -27.07
C ARG A 551 1.29 17.63 -28.43
N VAL A 552 1.64 18.84 -28.84
CA VAL A 552 1.28 19.42 -30.14
C VAL A 552 2.53 19.76 -30.92
N ARG A 553 2.40 19.70 -32.25
CA ARG A 553 3.42 20.08 -33.21
C ARG A 553 2.89 21.18 -34.12
N ILE A 554 3.68 22.24 -34.31
CA ILE A 554 3.38 23.30 -35.29
C ILE A 554 4.32 23.14 -36.47
N ASP A 555 3.78 22.78 -37.63
CA ASP A 555 4.50 22.66 -38.90
C ASP A 555 4.42 23.99 -39.66
N ALA A 556 5.49 24.41 -40.34
CA ALA A 556 5.54 25.69 -41.05
C ALA A 556 6.34 25.64 -42.36
N PHE A 557 5.81 26.28 -43.42
CA PHE A 557 6.52 26.49 -44.68
C PHE A 557 6.37 27.91 -45.23
N LEU A 558 7.36 28.35 -46.00
CA LEU A 558 7.39 29.62 -46.71
C LEU A 558 7.76 29.38 -48.18
N GLN A 559 6.91 29.88 -49.08
CA GLN A 559 7.10 29.81 -50.53
C GLN A 559 7.83 31.07 -51.02
N LEU A 560 8.93 30.90 -51.75
CA LEU A 560 9.62 32.00 -52.43
C LEU A 560 9.08 32.18 -53.85
N GLU A 561 9.08 33.41 -54.36
CA GLU A 561 8.72 33.72 -55.75
C GLU A 561 9.97 33.84 -56.64
N GLY A 562 10.06 33.01 -57.69
CA GLY A 562 10.90 33.30 -58.87
C GLY A 562 11.93 32.24 -59.29
N THR A 563 11.51 31.25 -60.08
CA THR A 563 12.37 30.58 -61.08
C THR A 563 11.55 30.11 -62.28
N THR A 564 11.75 30.74 -63.44
CA THR A 564 11.12 30.34 -64.72
C THR A 564 12.05 29.39 -65.49
N GLY A 565 11.83 28.09 -65.34
CA GLY A 565 12.48 27.01 -66.09
C GLY A 565 11.51 25.84 -66.30
N THR A 566 11.58 25.16 -67.44
CA THR A 566 10.57 24.16 -67.86
C THR A 566 10.53 22.93 -66.96
N ILE A 567 9.32 22.64 -66.45
CA ILE A 567 8.97 21.52 -65.55
C ILE A 567 8.99 20.18 -66.30
N PRO A 568 9.51 19.12 -65.65
CA PRO A 568 8.92 17.79 -65.74
C PRO A 568 8.52 17.25 -64.35
N ASP A 569 7.32 16.65 -64.31
CA ASP A 569 6.74 15.84 -63.22
C ASP A 569 6.23 16.56 -61.93
N PRO A 570 5.01 16.25 -61.42
CA PRO A 570 4.48 16.80 -60.15
C PRO A 570 5.15 16.26 -58.88
N SER A 571 6.26 15.53 -59.01
CA SER A 571 7.04 14.98 -57.89
C SER A 571 8.29 15.81 -57.56
N ASP A 572 8.64 16.82 -58.37
CA ASP A 572 9.91 17.55 -58.27
C ASP A 572 9.78 19.06 -57.97
N ASP A 573 10.87 19.57 -57.40
CA ASP A 573 11.13 20.88 -56.79
C ASP A 573 10.42 22.12 -57.39
N ARG A 574 9.38 22.60 -56.71
CA ARG A 574 9.09 24.04 -56.67
C ARG A 574 9.84 24.63 -55.47
N LEU A 575 10.54 25.75 -55.71
CA LEU A 575 11.48 26.42 -54.80
C LEU A 575 10.83 26.90 -53.47
N ALA A 576 10.49 25.95 -52.61
CA ALA A 576 10.18 26.18 -51.21
C ALA A 576 11.49 26.22 -50.42
N ILE A 577 11.51 26.98 -49.32
CA ILE A 577 12.60 26.88 -48.35
C ILE A 577 12.46 25.50 -47.69
N LYS A 578 13.19 24.50 -48.19
CA LYS A 578 13.11 23.10 -47.74
C LYS A 578 13.79 22.95 -46.39
N THR A 579 13.12 23.44 -45.34
CA THR A 579 13.55 23.44 -43.94
C THR A 579 13.82 22.04 -43.37
N SER A 580 14.18 21.98 -42.10
CA SER A 580 14.19 20.80 -41.22
C SER A 580 12.87 19.99 -41.15
N ALA A 581 12.42 19.42 -42.27
CA ALA A 581 11.18 18.66 -42.44
C ALA A 581 9.92 19.46 -42.05
N GLU A 582 9.84 20.70 -42.56
CA GLU A 582 8.80 21.70 -42.26
C GLU A 582 8.87 22.33 -40.86
N GLY A 583 10.10 22.63 -40.41
CA GLY A 583 10.37 23.68 -39.44
C GLY A 583 9.56 23.52 -38.15
N ALA A 584 9.44 22.29 -37.66
CA ALA A 584 8.38 21.90 -36.75
C ALA A 584 8.72 22.13 -35.26
N ALA A 585 7.83 22.78 -34.52
CA ALA A 585 7.94 22.93 -33.06
C ALA A 585 7.10 21.88 -32.32
N ASN A 586 7.74 20.96 -31.60
CA ASN A 586 7.04 20.09 -30.64
C ASN A 586 6.94 20.79 -29.28
N ILE A 587 5.72 20.92 -28.76
CA ILE A 587 5.38 21.68 -27.57
C ILE A 587 4.49 20.81 -26.69
N LEU A 588 4.87 20.65 -25.42
CA LEU A 588 4.01 20.06 -24.39
C LEU A 588 3.20 21.17 -23.73
N VAL A 589 1.88 21.03 -23.72
CA VAL A 589 0.96 21.95 -23.05
C VAL A 589 0.22 21.19 -21.94
N TYR A 590 0.38 21.64 -20.69
CA TYR A 590 -0.18 21.00 -19.49
C TYR A 590 -1.34 21.82 -18.89
N PRO A 591 -2.23 21.20 -18.07
CA PRO A 591 -3.38 21.88 -17.47
C PRO A 591 -3.05 23.20 -16.76
N ALA A 592 -3.92 24.20 -16.87
CA ALA A 592 -3.84 25.40 -16.03
C ALA A 592 -4.31 25.13 -14.60
N ALA A 593 -5.43 24.40 -14.49
CA ALA A 593 -5.95 23.95 -13.22
C ALA A 593 -6.66 22.60 -13.34
N LEU A 594 -6.85 21.95 -12.19
CA LEU A 594 -7.81 20.86 -12.01
C LEU A 594 -8.90 21.29 -11.04
N ALA A 595 -10.14 20.88 -11.29
CA ALA A 595 -11.27 21.12 -10.40
C ALA A 595 -12.13 19.86 -10.25
N ILE A 596 -12.71 19.67 -9.06
CA ILE A 596 -13.73 18.63 -8.81
C ILE A 596 -15.10 19.24 -9.09
N VAL A 597 -15.93 18.48 -9.82
CA VAL A 597 -17.32 18.83 -10.14
C VAL A 597 -18.20 17.63 -9.76
N LEU A 598 -19.30 17.89 -9.05
CA LEU A 598 -20.30 16.90 -8.68
C LEU A 598 -21.55 17.05 -9.56
N SER A 599 -22.28 15.95 -9.75
CA SER A 599 -23.59 15.96 -10.41
C SER A 599 -24.73 16.43 -9.50
N GLU A 600 -24.47 16.52 -8.20
CA GLU A 600 -25.41 16.89 -7.15
C GLU A 600 -24.94 18.15 -6.41
N THR A 601 -25.89 18.85 -5.76
CA THR A 601 -25.56 20.08 -5.02
C THR A 601 -25.00 19.72 -3.65
N VAL A 602 -23.87 20.31 -3.30
CA VAL A 602 -23.23 20.11 -2.00
C VAL A 602 -22.95 21.45 -1.36
N ASN A 603 -23.45 21.62 -0.15
CA ASN A 603 -23.07 22.69 0.76
C ASN A 603 -22.33 22.02 1.92
N SER A 604 -21.17 22.53 2.33
CA SER A 604 -20.59 22.18 3.63
C SER A 604 -21.06 23.21 4.67
N PRO A 605 -21.45 22.82 5.89
CA PRO A 605 -21.41 21.46 6.47
C PRO A 605 -22.76 20.70 6.39
N ASP A 606 -23.66 21.05 5.48
CA ASP A 606 -24.97 20.38 5.34
C ASP A 606 -24.80 18.85 5.15
N PRO A 607 -25.81 18.04 5.54
CA PRO A 607 -25.87 16.61 5.22
C PRO A 607 -25.56 16.31 3.76
N PHE A 608 -24.59 15.42 3.49
CA PHE A 608 -24.27 15.00 2.12
C PHE A 608 -24.65 13.54 1.85
N LYS A 609 -24.02 12.60 2.55
CA LYS A 609 -24.12 11.16 2.26
C LYS A 609 -23.94 10.33 3.53
N ALA A 610 -24.51 9.13 3.56
CA ALA A 610 -24.09 8.17 4.58
C ALA A 610 -22.64 7.73 4.32
N ALA A 611 -21.86 7.48 5.38
CA ALA A 611 -20.51 6.93 5.28
C ALA A 611 -20.58 5.57 4.56
N GLY A 612 -19.74 5.36 3.55
CA GLY A 612 -19.79 4.20 2.65
C GLY A 612 -20.82 4.29 1.51
N GLU A 613 -21.76 5.24 1.53
CA GLU A 613 -22.70 5.45 0.42
C GLU A 613 -21.93 5.90 -0.83
N SER A 614 -22.33 5.35 -1.99
CA SER A 614 -21.69 5.64 -3.27
C SER A 614 -22.28 6.88 -3.96
N PHE A 615 -21.42 7.78 -4.40
CA PHE A 615 -21.73 8.92 -5.25
C PHE A 615 -20.84 8.96 -6.50
N ASN A 616 -21.04 9.98 -7.35
CA ASN A 616 -20.25 10.17 -8.58
C ASN A 616 -19.56 11.54 -8.56
N LEU A 617 -18.31 11.59 -9.04
CA LEU A 617 -17.59 12.85 -9.22
C LEU A 617 -16.88 12.92 -10.57
N SER A 618 -16.60 14.13 -11.02
CA SER A 618 -15.82 14.41 -12.22
C SER A 618 -14.64 15.31 -11.89
N ILE A 619 -13.46 14.99 -12.42
CA ILE A 619 -12.29 15.87 -12.37
C ILE A 619 -12.14 16.52 -13.75
N VAL A 620 -12.24 17.85 -13.81
CA VAL A 620 -12.12 18.61 -15.06
C VAL A 620 -10.78 19.33 -15.12
N SER A 621 -10.16 19.33 -16.30
CA SER A 621 -8.94 20.11 -16.58
C SER A 621 -9.30 21.43 -17.26
N LEU A 622 -8.71 22.53 -16.80
CA LEU A 622 -9.01 23.90 -17.22
C LEU A 622 -7.83 24.59 -17.91
N TYR A 623 -8.11 25.60 -18.74
CA TYR A 623 -7.14 26.51 -19.37
C TYR A 623 -7.28 27.96 -18.89
N GLU A 624 -6.25 28.79 -19.05
CA GLU A 624 -6.28 30.21 -18.68
C GLU A 624 -7.06 31.11 -19.68
N PRO A 625 -7.78 32.15 -19.21
CA PRO A 625 -7.84 32.61 -17.82
C PRO A 625 -8.72 31.71 -16.95
N LEU A 626 -8.22 31.39 -15.76
CA LEU A 626 -8.96 30.63 -14.77
C LEU A 626 -10.12 31.47 -14.20
N PRO A 627 -11.29 30.86 -13.92
CA PRO A 627 -12.42 31.58 -13.34
C PRO A 627 -12.20 31.78 -11.83
N THR A 628 -12.77 32.84 -11.26
CA THR A 628 -12.74 33.06 -9.80
C THR A 628 -13.68 32.11 -9.06
N GLU A 629 -14.74 31.67 -9.73
CA GLU A 629 -15.79 30.77 -9.22
C GLU A 629 -16.08 29.70 -10.28
N LEU A 630 -16.37 28.46 -9.88
CA LEU A 630 -16.60 27.33 -10.81
C LEU A 630 -18.01 27.34 -11.45
N THR A 631 -18.45 28.49 -11.96
CA THR A 631 -19.72 28.64 -12.68
C THR A 631 -19.60 28.21 -14.14
N THR A 632 -20.65 27.57 -14.68
CA THR A 632 -20.68 27.15 -16.09
C THR A 632 -20.91 28.34 -17.05
N PRO A 633 -20.34 28.31 -18.28
CA PRO A 633 -19.45 27.29 -18.84
C PRO A 633 -18.00 27.43 -18.32
N LEU A 634 -17.39 26.30 -17.95
CA LEU A 634 -15.99 26.24 -17.53
C LEU A 634 -15.02 26.24 -18.74
N PRO A 635 -13.81 26.81 -18.61
CA PRO A 635 -12.79 26.80 -19.68
C PRO A 635 -12.08 25.43 -19.75
N ILE A 636 -12.80 24.40 -20.19
CA ILE A 636 -12.31 23.00 -20.24
C ILE A 636 -11.33 22.73 -21.38
N THR A 637 -10.28 21.94 -21.09
CA THR A 637 -9.30 21.48 -22.09
C THR A 637 -9.74 20.12 -22.66
N GLN A 638 -10.34 20.12 -23.84
CA GLN A 638 -11.04 18.94 -24.36
C GLN A 638 -10.12 17.76 -24.75
N ASN A 639 -8.85 18.01 -25.05
CA ASN A 639 -7.86 16.95 -25.31
C ASN A 639 -7.56 16.12 -24.04
N PHE A 640 -7.78 16.67 -22.84
CA PHE A 640 -7.46 15.99 -21.58
C PHE A 640 -8.31 14.72 -21.40
N GLY A 641 -7.65 13.62 -21.09
CA GLY A 641 -8.24 12.27 -21.03
C GLY A 641 -8.17 11.49 -22.33
N ASN A 642 -7.73 12.09 -23.44
CA ASN A 642 -7.60 11.40 -24.74
C ASN A 642 -6.15 11.01 -25.09
N GLU A 643 -5.19 11.32 -24.21
CA GLU A 643 -3.77 11.07 -24.41
C GLU A 643 -3.44 9.58 -24.30
N SER A 644 -2.76 9.06 -25.32
CA SER A 644 -2.36 7.66 -25.45
C SER A 644 -1.32 7.20 -24.43
N ALA A 645 -0.57 8.13 -23.82
CA ALA A 645 0.36 7.83 -22.74
C ALA A 645 -0.32 7.69 -21.36
N LEU A 646 -1.61 8.00 -21.22
CA LEU A 646 -2.35 7.90 -19.96
C LEU A 646 -3.30 6.70 -19.96
N THR A 647 -3.01 5.70 -19.13
CA THR A 647 -3.88 4.52 -18.98
C THR A 647 -4.95 4.77 -17.91
N TRP A 648 -6.18 5.03 -18.35
CA TRP A 648 -7.32 5.28 -17.46
C TRP A 648 -8.05 4.02 -16.98
N SER A 649 -8.03 2.95 -17.78
CA SER A 649 -8.66 1.67 -17.43
C SER A 649 -8.00 1.05 -16.20
N GLY A 650 -8.80 0.73 -15.18
CA GLY A 650 -8.33 0.23 -13.89
C GLY A 650 -7.73 1.30 -12.96
N SER A 651 -7.86 2.60 -13.30
CA SER A 651 -7.46 3.67 -12.39
C SER A 651 -8.53 3.94 -11.31
N THR A 652 -8.06 4.37 -10.15
CA THR A 652 -8.87 4.72 -8.99
C THR A 652 -8.49 6.12 -8.49
N LEU A 653 -9.27 6.70 -7.58
CA LEU A 653 -8.95 7.98 -6.96
C LEU A 653 -7.65 7.96 -6.11
N ALA A 654 -7.20 6.77 -5.68
CA ALA A 654 -5.93 6.58 -4.96
C ALA A 654 -4.76 6.22 -5.89
N SER A 655 -5.01 5.66 -7.07
CA SER A 655 -3.98 5.20 -8.00
C SER A 655 -4.41 5.35 -9.46
N GLY A 656 -3.83 6.32 -10.16
CA GLY A 656 -4.14 6.62 -11.56
C GLY A 656 -3.28 7.74 -12.13
N PRO A 657 -3.55 8.21 -13.35
CA PRO A 657 -2.98 9.46 -13.88
C PRO A 657 -3.41 10.69 -13.08
N LEU A 658 -4.64 10.63 -12.54
CA LEU A 658 -5.18 11.55 -11.55
C LEU A 658 -5.33 10.81 -10.21
N THR A 659 -5.16 11.57 -9.14
CA THR A 659 -5.42 11.15 -7.76
C THR A 659 -6.19 12.25 -7.04
N VAL A 660 -6.92 11.91 -5.99
CA VAL A 660 -7.58 12.89 -5.11
C VAL A 660 -6.97 12.78 -3.71
N GLY A 661 -6.29 13.84 -3.28
CA GLY A 661 -5.93 14.01 -1.88
C GLY A 661 -7.15 14.37 -1.06
N VAL A 662 -7.19 13.96 0.21
CA VAL A 662 -8.32 14.23 1.10
C VAL A 662 -7.80 14.72 2.44
N ASP A 663 -8.28 15.89 2.87
CA ASP A 663 -8.09 16.40 4.22
C ASP A 663 -9.37 16.18 5.03
N LEU A 664 -9.23 15.82 6.30
CA LEU A 664 -10.34 15.86 7.26
C LEU A 664 -10.56 17.31 7.74
N VAL A 665 -11.80 17.77 7.72
CA VAL A 665 -12.20 19.14 8.14
C VAL A 665 -12.88 19.10 9.50
N ALA A 666 -13.79 18.16 9.73
CA ALA A 666 -14.45 17.95 11.02
C ALA A 666 -14.77 16.45 11.25
N PRO A 667 -14.56 15.92 12.47
CA PRO A 667 -13.83 16.53 13.60
C PRO A 667 -12.34 16.71 13.26
N SER A 668 -11.71 17.81 13.70
CA SER A 668 -10.34 18.16 13.29
C SER A 668 -9.27 17.16 13.72
N ASP A 669 -9.52 16.48 14.84
CA ASP A 669 -8.59 15.55 15.49
C ASP A 669 -8.97 14.08 15.20
N GLY A 670 -9.91 13.86 14.29
CA GLY A 670 -10.39 12.53 13.89
C GLY A 670 -9.44 11.76 12.97
N VAL A 671 -9.81 10.52 12.69
CA VAL A 671 -9.10 9.64 11.75
C VAL A 671 -9.56 9.92 10.32
N LEU A 672 -8.62 9.92 9.36
CA LEU A 672 -8.98 10.02 7.95
C LEU A 672 -9.49 8.67 7.44
N GLY A 673 -10.76 8.63 7.03
CA GLY A 673 -11.41 7.45 6.46
C GLY A 673 -10.85 7.03 5.11
N THR A 674 -11.25 5.85 4.64
CA THR A 674 -10.91 5.42 3.28
C THR A 674 -11.75 6.19 2.27
N PHE A 675 -11.10 7.02 1.46
CA PHE A 675 -11.70 7.60 0.26
C PHE A 675 -11.33 6.76 -0.96
N GLY A 676 -12.34 6.33 -1.73
CA GLY A 676 -12.15 5.43 -2.87
C GLY A 676 -13.16 5.71 -3.97
N GLY A 677 -12.89 5.22 -5.17
CA GLY A 677 -13.75 5.38 -6.34
C GLY A 677 -13.06 4.89 -7.60
N GLU A 678 -13.84 4.41 -8.57
CA GLU A 678 -13.35 3.77 -9.78
C GLU A 678 -13.56 4.67 -10.99
N TRP A 679 -12.57 4.73 -11.88
CA TRP A 679 -12.72 5.42 -13.15
C TRP A 679 -13.82 4.79 -14.00
N SER A 680 -14.70 5.62 -14.57
CA SER A 680 -15.82 5.14 -15.40
C SER A 680 -15.70 5.55 -16.87
N SER A 681 -15.30 6.79 -17.16
CA SER A 681 -15.29 7.34 -18.52
C SER A 681 -14.54 8.66 -18.63
N ASN A 682 -14.09 8.98 -19.85
CA ASN A 682 -13.58 10.31 -20.20
C ASN A 682 -14.58 11.00 -21.14
N THR A 683 -14.84 12.28 -20.93
CA THR A 683 -15.79 13.07 -21.74
C THR A 683 -15.26 14.49 -21.93
N GLY A 684 -14.54 14.72 -23.03
CA GLY A 684 -14.17 16.06 -23.51
C GLY A 684 -13.47 16.96 -22.48
N GLY A 685 -12.46 16.45 -21.78
CA GLY A 685 -11.74 17.18 -20.73
C GLY A 685 -12.24 16.91 -19.30
N SER A 686 -13.33 16.16 -19.14
CA SER A 686 -13.82 15.62 -17.87
C SER A 686 -13.40 14.16 -17.71
N ILE A 687 -12.84 13.80 -16.56
CA ILE A 687 -12.54 12.42 -16.15
C ILE A 687 -13.55 12.05 -15.07
N ASN A 688 -14.41 11.07 -15.37
CA ASN A 688 -15.55 10.72 -14.53
C ASN A 688 -15.23 9.48 -13.68
N TYR A 689 -15.59 9.54 -12.41
CA TYR A 689 -15.43 8.47 -11.43
C TYR A 689 -16.80 8.10 -10.86
N ASN A 690 -17.07 6.79 -10.79
CA ASN A 690 -18.30 6.23 -10.24
C ASN A 690 -17.99 5.41 -8.98
N ASN A 691 -19.03 5.06 -8.22
CA ASN A 691 -18.90 4.29 -6.99
C ASN A 691 -17.91 4.94 -6.01
N VAL A 692 -17.90 6.27 -5.96
CA VAL A 692 -17.04 7.03 -5.06
C VAL A 692 -17.63 6.98 -3.67
N TYR A 693 -16.81 6.70 -2.66
CA TYR A 693 -17.25 6.61 -1.27
C TYR A 693 -16.21 7.24 -0.35
N TYR A 694 -16.69 7.72 0.81
CA TYR A 694 -15.87 7.99 1.98
C TYR A 694 -16.36 7.10 3.12
N HIS A 695 -15.45 6.30 3.70
CA HIS A 695 -15.80 5.24 4.64
C HIS A 695 -15.40 5.58 6.07
N GLU A 696 -15.90 6.70 6.56
CA GLU A 696 -15.81 7.22 7.94
C GLU A 696 -16.81 8.39 8.04
N ALA A 697 -17.21 8.77 9.26
CA ALA A 697 -17.97 9.99 9.48
C ALA A 697 -17.07 11.24 9.35
N GLY A 698 -17.65 12.37 8.93
CA GLY A 698 -17.02 13.69 9.00
C GLY A 698 -17.24 14.56 7.78
N VAL A 699 -16.75 15.79 7.86
CA VAL A 699 -16.62 16.72 6.74
C VAL A 699 -15.21 16.54 6.16
N ILE A 700 -15.09 16.36 4.84
CA ILE A 700 -13.80 16.18 4.16
C ILE A 700 -13.62 17.15 3.00
N ARG A 701 -12.37 17.54 2.74
CA ARG A 701 -11.99 18.37 1.59
C ARG A 701 -11.20 17.54 0.59
N ALA A 702 -11.79 17.32 -0.58
CA ALA A 702 -11.19 16.62 -1.70
C ALA A 702 -10.36 17.57 -2.57
N ILE A 703 -9.15 17.16 -2.94
CA ILE A 703 -8.16 17.98 -3.66
C ILE A 703 -7.74 17.23 -4.94
N PRO A 704 -8.04 17.74 -6.15
CA PRO A 704 -7.70 17.05 -7.39
C PRO A 704 -6.23 17.23 -7.76
N GLN A 705 -5.52 16.13 -8.07
CA GLN A 705 -4.08 16.14 -8.32
C GLN A 705 -3.68 15.28 -9.53
N LEU A 706 -2.65 15.73 -10.25
CA LEU A 706 -1.90 14.89 -11.18
C LEU A 706 -0.91 14.00 -10.41
N ALA A 707 -0.86 12.71 -10.74
CA ALA A 707 0.03 11.77 -10.07
C ALA A 707 1.52 12.18 -10.20
N GLY A 708 2.19 12.27 -9.04
CA GLY A 708 3.57 12.75 -8.95
C GLY A 708 3.79 14.19 -9.44
N HIS A 709 2.72 15.00 -9.52
CA HIS A 709 2.73 16.34 -10.11
C HIS A 709 3.28 16.35 -11.55
N SER A 710 2.96 15.30 -12.31
CA SER A 710 3.50 15.08 -13.66
C SER A 710 2.43 14.96 -14.74
N TYR A 711 2.76 15.38 -15.95
CA TYR A 711 1.89 15.28 -17.12
C TYR A 711 2.72 14.89 -18.35
N LEU A 712 2.33 13.80 -19.01
CA LEU A 712 3.04 13.22 -20.18
C LEU A 712 4.57 13.11 -19.99
N GLY A 713 5.00 12.75 -18.77
CA GLY A 713 6.41 12.58 -18.38
C GLY A 713 7.16 13.87 -17.99
N TYR A 714 6.54 15.04 -18.05
CA TYR A 714 7.10 16.29 -17.51
C TYR A 714 6.64 16.50 -16.08
N ASN A 715 7.58 16.72 -15.16
CA ASN A 715 7.26 17.14 -13.79
C ASN A 715 6.96 18.64 -13.79
N ILE A 716 5.72 18.98 -13.45
CA ILE A 716 5.19 20.34 -13.38
C ILE A 716 5.50 20.98 -12.01
N GLY A 717 5.63 20.17 -10.96
CA GLY A 717 5.73 20.59 -9.57
C GLY A 717 4.36 20.97 -8.96
N GLU A 718 4.29 20.96 -7.64
CA GLU A 718 3.07 21.24 -6.85
C GLU A 718 2.44 22.61 -7.18
N SER A 719 3.25 23.67 -7.22
CA SER A 719 2.81 25.02 -7.56
C SER A 719 2.67 25.27 -9.07
N GLY A 720 2.93 24.25 -9.90
CA GLY A 720 2.93 24.37 -11.35
C GLY A 720 1.54 24.25 -11.98
N TYR A 721 0.47 23.99 -11.24
CA TYR A 721 -0.93 24.15 -11.67
C TYR A 721 -1.83 24.49 -10.49
N THR A 722 -2.99 25.11 -10.74
CA THR A 722 -3.95 25.45 -9.69
C THR A 722 -4.83 24.24 -9.36
N GLN A 723 -5.03 23.98 -8.07
CA GLN A 723 -5.97 22.97 -7.60
C GLN A 723 -7.18 23.71 -7.03
N TYR A 724 -8.38 23.38 -7.50
CA TYR A 724 -9.63 23.82 -6.87
C TYR A 724 -10.13 22.69 -5.97
N PRO A 725 -9.83 22.74 -4.65
CA PRO A 725 -10.36 21.76 -3.72
C PRO A 725 -11.87 21.97 -3.53
N LEU A 726 -12.58 20.88 -3.25
CA LEU A 726 -14.00 20.89 -2.93
C LEU A 726 -14.20 20.33 -1.52
N GLU A 727 -14.77 21.14 -0.64
CA GLU A 727 -15.26 20.65 0.65
C GLU A 727 -16.58 19.91 0.40
N LEU A 728 -16.58 18.61 0.65
CA LEU A 728 -17.77 17.78 0.62
C LEU A 728 -18.53 18.02 1.93
N GLY A 729 -19.87 17.99 1.87
CA GLY A 729 -20.71 18.12 3.06
C GLY A 729 -20.55 16.92 4.01
N THR A 730 -21.32 16.92 5.09
CA THR A 730 -21.11 15.96 6.18
C THR A 730 -21.46 14.53 5.76
N PHE A 731 -20.50 13.63 5.92
CA PHE A 731 -20.72 12.18 5.92
C PHE A 731 -21.15 11.73 7.32
N TYR A 732 -22.31 11.10 7.43
CA TYR A 732 -22.93 10.65 8.69
C TYR A 732 -23.06 9.11 8.72
N PRO A 733 -23.27 8.46 9.88
CA PRO A 733 -23.43 7.00 9.94
C PRO A 733 -24.60 6.51 9.09
N ALA A 734 -24.44 5.36 8.43
CA ALA A 734 -25.49 4.75 7.62
C ALA A 734 -26.58 4.08 8.47
N SER A 735 -26.19 3.52 9.61
CA SER A 735 -27.11 3.00 10.62
C SER A 735 -26.48 3.07 12.01
N LEU A 736 -27.32 2.98 13.03
CA LEU A 736 -26.92 2.75 14.42
C LEU A 736 -27.29 1.30 14.77
N SER A 737 -26.54 0.59 15.60
CA SER A 737 -26.85 -0.81 15.95
C SER A 737 -26.64 -1.09 17.43
N ILE A 738 -27.62 -1.75 18.07
CA ILE A 738 -27.53 -2.15 19.48
C ILE A 738 -26.60 -3.37 19.57
N VAL A 739 -25.45 -3.20 20.21
CA VAL A 739 -24.44 -4.24 20.42
C VAL A 739 -24.69 -5.00 21.72
N ASN A 740 -25.08 -4.27 22.77
CA ASN A 740 -25.45 -4.82 24.05
C ASN A 740 -26.68 -4.08 24.60
N GLY A 741 -27.48 -4.78 25.39
CA GLY A 741 -28.68 -4.21 26.00
C GLY A 741 -29.19 -5.12 27.11
N ASN A 742 -29.30 -4.58 28.32
CA ASN A 742 -29.88 -5.24 29.48
C ASN A 742 -31.04 -4.40 30.02
N PHE A 743 -32.15 -5.08 30.32
CA PHE A 743 -33.22 -4.56 31.15
C PHE A 743 -33.66 -5.70 32.06
N SER A 744 -33.42 -5.56 33.37
CA SER A 744 -33.57 -6.67 34.31
C SER A 744 -33.92 -6.21 35.72
N ASN A 745 -34.31 -7.13 36.59
CA ASN A 745 -34.41 -6.90 38.02
C ASN A 745 -33.08 -7.21 38.71
N ALA A 746 -32.48 -6.20 39.33
CA ALA A 746 -31.23 -6.32 40.08
C ALA A 746 -31.42 -6.90 41.49
N HIS A 747 -32.64 -6.94 42.03
CA HIS A 747 -32.95 -7.49 43.34
C HIS A 747 -33.07 -9.02 43.30
N SER A 748 -32.72 -9.66 44.42
CA SER A 748 -32.71 -11.12 44.63
C SER A 748 -34.03 -11.88 44.37
N CYS A 749 -35.17 -11.21 44.14
CA CYS A 749 -36.41 -11.87 43.72
C CYS A 749 -36.37 -12.33 42.24
N GLY A 750 -35.54 -11.72 41.39
CA GLY A 750 -35.12 -12.20 40.06
C GLY A 750 -36.18 -12.36 38.95
N VAL A 751 -37.47 -12.48 39.27
CA VAL A 751 -38.55 -12.80 38.29
C VAL A 751 -39.61 -11.72 38.21
N PHE A 752 -39.81 -10.94 39.28
CA PHE A 752 -40.80 -9.87 39.35
C PHE A 752 -40.28 -8.73 40.24
N THR A 753 -40.75 -7.50 40.04
CA THR A 753 -40.59 -6.42 41.02
C THR A 753 -41.95 -5.82 41.41
N TYR A 754 -41.96 -5.01 42.47
CA TYR A 754 -43.12 -4.22 42.86
C TYR A 754 -43.01 -2.78 42.35
N MET A 755 -44.16 -2.11 42.20
CA MET A 755 -44.18 -0.67 41.89
C MET A 755 -43.67 0.15 43.07
N ASP A 756 -42.96 1.24 42.77
CA ASP A 756 -42.14 2.07 43.67
C ASP A 756 -40.93 1.35 44.31
N HIS A 757 -40.54 0.17 43.79
CA HIS A 757 -39.36 -0.55 44.26
C HIS A 757 -38.15 -0.27 43.37
N ASP A 758 -37.10 0.29 43.98
CA ASP A 758 -35.85 0.70 43.35
C ASP A 758 -35.00 -0.55 43.07
N ALA A 759 -35.31 -1.26 41.98
CA ALA A 759 -34.85 -2.62 41.73
C ALA A 759 -34.67 -2.97 40.25
N LEU A 760 -34.94 -2.05 39.32
CA LEU A 760 -34.75 -2.28 37.89
C LEU A 760 -33.40 -1.73 37.45
N ASP A 761 -32.64 -2.53 36.70
CA ASP A 761 -31.37 -2.15 36.08
C ASP A 761 -31.53 -2.01 34.57
N PHE A 762 -30.76 -1.08 33.99
CA PHE A 762 -30.85 -0.68 32.60
C PHE A 762 -29.48 -0.26 32.07
N SER A 763 -29.05 -0.90 30.99
CA SER A 763 -27.82 -0.54 30.27
C SER A 763 -27.92 -0.91 28.79
N PHE A 764 -27.19 -0.18 27.94
CA PHE A 764 -27.04 -0.50 26.52
C PHE A 764 -25.74 0.02 25.92
N GLU A 765 -25.39 -0.52 24.77
CA GLU A 765 -24.31 -0.05 23.91
C GLU A 765 -24.82 0.02 22.46
N ILE A 766 -24.69 1.18 21.83
CA ILE A 766 -25.02 1.41 20.41
C ILE A 766 -23.74 1.76 19.66
N GLU A 767 -23.52 1.14 18.50
CA GLU A 767 -22.47 1.53 17.55
C GLU A 767 -23.03 2.29 16.34
N ALA A 768 -22.30 3.33 15.92
CA ALA A 768 -22.53 4.04 14.67
C ALA A 768 -21.74 3.37 13.52
N LEU A 769 -22.43 2.96 12.46
CA LEU A 769 -21.91 2.08 11.42
C LEU A 769 -21.93 2.73 10.03
N ALA A 770 -20.89 2.47 9.23
CA ALA A 770 -20.85 2.82 7.82
C ALA A 770 -21.58 1.79 6.95
N ALA A 771 -22.06 2.20 5.78
CA ALA A 771 -22.64 1.31 4.78
C ALA A 771 -21.58 0.37 4.19
N LEU A 772 -21.99 -0.89 3.96
CA LEU A 772 -21.15 -1.94 3.38
C LEU A 772 -20.52 -1.52 2.05
N ARG A 773 -19.18 -1.56 1.96
CA ARG A 773 -18.49 -1.39 0.68
C ARG A 773 -18.62 -2.63 -0.20
N PRO A 774 -18.47 -2.51 -1.53
CA PRO A 774 -18.37 -3.65 -2.43
C PRO A 774 -17.28 -4.64 -1.99
N GLY A 775 -17.70 -5.85 -1.59
CA GLY A 775 -16.80 -6.91 -1.13
C GLY A 775 -16.70 -7.08 0.39
N GLU A 776 -17.29 -6.17 1.18
CA GLU A 776 -17.43 -6.34 2.63
C GLU A 776 -18.71 -7.11 2.98
N THR A 777 -18.68 -7.83 4.10
CA THR A 777 -19.82 -8.62 4.61
C THR A 777 -20.29 -8.19 6.00
N VAL A 778 -19.58 -7.25 6.63
CA VAL A 778 -19.89 -6.67 7.95
C VAL A 778 -19.58 -5.18 7.85
N PRO A 779 -20.50 -4.28 8.26
CA PRO A 779 -20.23 -2.84 8.27
C PRO A 779 -19.13 -2.51 9.30
N SER A 780 -18.34 -1.47 9.06
CA SER A 780 -17.40 -0.97 10.07
C SER A 780 -18.00 0.16 10.89
N ARG A 781 -17.56 0.31 12.14
CA ARG A 781 -17.86 1.48 12.94
C ARG A 781 -17.26 2.75 12.34
N THR A 782 -17.96 3.88 12.48
CA THR A 782 -17.47 5.23 12.16
C THR A 782 -16.87 5.88 13.42
N VAL A 783 -15.54 5.86 13.56
CA VAL A 783 -14.82 6.34 14.75
C VAL A 783 -14.98 7.85 14.94
N ASN A 784 -15.14 8.62 13.86
CA ASN A 784 -15.29 10.07 13.91
C ASN A 784 -16.69 10.55 14.36
N TYR A 785 -17.63 9.64 14.60
CA TYR A 785 -18.93 9.97 15.18
C TYR A 785 -18.75 10.09 16.70
N THR A 786 -18.31 11.26 17.13
CA THR A 786 -17.84 11.60 18.48
C THR A 786 -18.01 13.09 18.74
N ALA A 787 -17.71 13.55 19.96
CA ALA A 787 -17.73 14.96 20.31
C ALA A 787 -16.92 15.84 19.32
N GLY A 788 -17.58 16.82 18.70
CA GLY A 788 -17.00 17.69 17.68
C GLY A 788 -17.35 17.31 16.23
N PHE A 789 -18.05 16.20 16.01
CA PHE A 789 -18.82 15.97 14.78
C PHE A 789 -20.00 16.99 14.68
N PRO A 790 -20.46 17.40 13.47
CA PRO A 790 -21.34 18.56 13.33
C PRO A 790 -22.72 18.46 14.01
N ASP A 791 -23.30 17.25 14.10
CA ASP A 791 -24.55 16.98 14.81
C ASP A 791 -24.62 15.49 15.22
N LEU A 792 -25.09 15.17 16.43
CA LEU A 792 -25.07 13.81 16.99
C LEU A 792 -26.49 13.35 17.30
N ALA A 793 -26.82 12.10 16.96
CA ALA A 793 -28.11 11.52 17.26
C ALA A 793 -28.35 11.38 18.77
N ASN A 794 -29.46 11.94 19.24
CA ASN A 794 -29.99 11.73 20.59
C ASN A 794 -30.91 10.50 20.61
N ILE A 795 -30.85 9.73 21.68
CA ILE A 795 -31.58 8.46 21.80
C ILE A 795 -32.68 8.60 22.86
N GLY A 796 -33.92 8.38 22.42
CA GLY A 796 -35.10 8.38 23.27
C GLY A 796 -35.48 6.98 23.75
N LEU A 797 -36.20 6.92 24.86
CA LEU A 797 -36.70 5.69 25.47
C LEU A 797 -38.21 5.54 25.29
N VAL A 798 -38.67 4.31 25.07
CA VAL A 798 -40.08 3.91 25.13
C VAL A 798 -40.23 2.63 25.95
N ALA A 799 -41.34 2.48 26.65
CA ALA A 799 -41.65 1.26 27.38
C ALA A 799 -43.11 0.84 27.15
N ALA A 800 -43.39 -0.46 27.12
CA ALA A 800 -44.73 -0.98 26.88
C ALA A 800 -44.94 -2.37 27.50
N GLU A 801 -46.19 -2.71 27.81
CA GLU A 801 -46.58 -4.10 28.11
C GLU A 801 -46.97 -4.83 26.82
N THR A 802 -46.20 -5.85 26.46
CA THR A 802 -46.38 -6.60 25.21
C THR A 802 -47.26 -7.86 25.34
N LEU A 803 -47.67 -8.24 26.56
CA LEU A 803 -48.55 -9.40 26.79
C LEU A 803 -50.06 -9.12 26.62
N SER A 804 -50.44 -7.89 26.29
CA SER A 804 -51.85 -7.52 26.19
C SER A 804 -52.47 -7.97 24.86
N GLY A 805 -53.66 -8.57 24.92
CA GLY A 805 -54.51 -8.82 23.75
C GLY A 805 -55.23 -7.55 23.25
N ALA A 806 -54.75 -6.36 23.64
CA ALA A 806 -55.19 -5.09 23.10
C ALA A 806 -54.46 -4.85 21.76
N SER A 807 -55.08 -4.15 20.84
CA SER A 807 -54.49 -3.88 19.52
C SER A 807 -53.37 -2.83 19.54
N VAL A 808 -53.16 -2.15 20.68
CA VAL A 808 -52.16 -1.10 20.93
C VAL A 808 -51.84 -1.09 22.44
N PRO A 809 -50.57 -1.21 22.86
CA PRO A 809 -50.14 -0.91 24.23
C PRO A 809 -50.02 0.60 24.48
N ASP A 810 -50.36 1.07 25.68
CA ASP A 810 -50.01 2.43 26.12
C ASP A 810 -48.50 2.55 26.37
N ASN A 811 -47.88 3.70 26.05
CA ASN A 811 -46.48 3.96 26.42
C ASN A 811 -46.36 4.19 27.93
N LEU A 812 -45.62 3.30 28.58
CA LEU A 812 -45.38 3.26 30.01
C LEU A 812 -44.14 4.05 30.46
N ILE A 813 -43.37 4.69 29.54
CA ILE A 813 -42.11 5.36 29.92
C ILE A 813 -42.30 6.44 30.99
N ALA A 814 -43.45 7.12 31.00
CA ALA A 814 -43.82 8.08 32.05
C ALA A 814 -44.06 7.47 33.44
N ARG A 815 -43.84 6.16 33.61
CA ARG A 815 -43.84 5.42 34.88
C ARG A 815 -42.42 4.99 35.29
N PHE A 816 -41.42 5.13 34.44
CA PHE A 816 -40.03 4.81 34.76
C PHE A 816 -39.33 6.03 35.32
N GLU A 817 -38.85 5.92 36.55
CA GLU A 817 -38.19 7.01 37.28
C GLU A 817 -36.79 6.60 37.74
N GLU A 818 -35.86 7.54 37.64
CA GLU A 818 -34.50 7.52 38.19
C GLU A 818 -34.41 8.55 39.34
N PHE A 819 -33.53 8.33 40.32
CA PHE A 819 -33.33 9.28 41.42
C PHE A 819 -32.25 10.31 41.07
N ASP A 820 -32.64 11.55 40.78
CA ASP A 820 -31.68 12.63 40.55
C ASP A 820 -31.17 13.16 41.89
N ALA A 821 -30.00 12.68 42.31
CA ALA A 821 -29.32 13.11 43.53
C ALA A 821 -28.91 14.60 43.53
N GLY A 822 -28.91 15.28 42.38
CA GLY A 822 -28.71 16.72 42.24
C GLY A 822 -29.98 17.54 42.49
N LEU A 823 -31.16 16.94 42.31
CA LEU A 823 -32.47 17.54 42.57
C LEU A 823 -33.13 17.06 43.89
N ASP A 824 -32.67 15.93 44.46
CA ASP A 824 -33.29 15.24 45.61
C ASP A 824 -34.73 14.79 45.29
N GLU A 825 -34.99 14.43 44.03
CA GLU A 825 -36.30 14.10 43.48
C GLU A 825 -36.19 12.95 42.45
N TRP A 826 -37.30 12.22 42.27
CA TRP A 826 -37.42 11.18 41.25
C TRP A 826 -37.89 11.78 39.92
N VAL A 827 -37.16 11.49 38.84
CA VAL A 827 -37.36 12.12 37.53
C VAL A 827 -37.62 11.04 36.47
N VAL A 828 -38.54 11.32 35.54
CA VAL A 828 -38.81 10.42 34.41
C VAL A 828 -37.61 10.39 33.46
N ILE A 829 -37.17 9.18 33.11
CA ILE A 829 -36.10 8.97 32.12
C ILE A 829 -36.73 8.73 30.73
N ASP A 830 -36.82 9.77 29.90
CA ASP A 830 -37.41 9.71 28.55
C ASP A 830 -36.40 9.89 27.40
N ALA A 831 -35.25 10.51 27.64
CA ALA A 831 -34.15 10.66 26.68
C ALA A 831 -32.77 10.60 27.35
N ILE A 832 -31.78 10.07 26.62
CA ILE A 832 -30.37 10.00 27.05
C ILE A 832 -29.53 10.91 26.16
N ARG A 833 -28.76 11.80 26.80
CA ARG A 833 -27.88 12.73 26.09
C ARG A 833 -26.71 12.00 25.44
N SER A 834 -26.37 12.45 24.24
CA SER A 834 -25.55 11.74 23.28
C SER A 834 -24.04 11.90 23.52
N ASP A 835 -23.51 11.26 24.56
CA ASP A 835 -22.06 11.20 24.84
C ASP A 835 -21.36 10.15 23.94
N TRP A 836 -21.38 10.42 22.62
CA TRP A 836 -20.71 9.56 21.64
C TRP A 836 -19.18 9.64 21.75
N VAL A 837 -18.52 8.48 21.84
CA VAL A 837 -17.06 8.32 21.86
C VAL A 837 -16.67 7.23 20.88
N ASP A 838 -15.77 7.53 19.93
CA ASP A 838 -15.24 6.61 18.92
C ASP A 838 -16.32 5.78 18.19
N GLY A 839 -17.46 6.42 17.87
CA GLY A 839 -18.60 5.79 17.23
C GLY A 839 -19.46 4.91 18.15
N VAL A 840 -19.37 5.07 19.47
CA VAL A 840 -20.19 4.36 20.47
C VAL A 840 -20.97 5.31 21.35
N LEU A 841 -22.23 4.98 21.62
CA LEU A 841 -22.98 5.50 22.76
C LEU A 841 -23.16 4.36 23.76
N GLN A 842 -22.58 4.51 24.95
CA GLN A 842 -22.76 3.57 26.08
C GLN A 842 -23.59 4.25 27.16
N PHE A 843 -24.57 3.52 27.68
CA PHE A 843 -25.32 3.90 28.87
C PHE A 843 -25.33 2.74 29.87
N SER A 844 -25.12 3.04 31.14
CA SER A 844 -25.30 2.11 32.25
C SER A 844 -25.71 2.90 33.47
N MET A 845 -26.66 2.38 34.24
CA MET A 845 -26.92 2.86 35.60
C MET A 845 -25.63 2.85 36.43
N PRO A 846 -25.40 3.86 37.29
CA PRO A 846 -24.31 3.85 38.25
C PRO A 846 -24.44 2.69 39.25
N ALA A 847 -23.32 2.32 39.88
CA ALA A 847 -23.34 1.31 40.93
C ALA A 847 -24.14 1.80 42.13
N ASP A 848 -25.03 0.95 42.64
CA ASP A 848 -25.99 1.21 43.73
C ASP A 848 -27.15 2.18 43.37
N GLU A 849 -27.33 2.51 42.08
CA GLU A 849 -28.50 3.25 41.56
C GLU A 849 -29.40 2.32 40.73
N TYR A 850 -30.72 2.51 40.82
CA TYR A 850 -31.73 1.68 40.17
C TYR A 850 -32.90 2.51 39.66
N LEU A 851 -33.48 2.07 38.55
CA LEU A 851 -34.80 2.50 38.13
C LEU A 851 -35.89 1.89 39.01
N ARG A 852 -37.00 2.62 39.12
CA ARG A 852 -38.26 2.09 39.63
C ARG A 852 -39.37 2.30 38.62
N PHE A 853 -40.40 1.45 38.72
CA PHE A 853 -41.67 1.67 38.04
C PHE A 853 -42.66 2.28 39.03
N ALA A 854 -42.93 3.56 38.91
CA ALA A 854 -43.79 4.32 39.82
C ALA A 854 -45.24 3.83 39.79
N ARG A 855 -45.94 3.91 40.93
CA ARG A 855 -47.40 3.82 41.00
C ARG A 855 -48.03 5.05 40.34
N GLN A 856 -49.27 4.93 39.87
CA GLN A 856 -50.03 6.11 39.45
C GLN A 856 -50.28 7.05 40.65
N ALA A 857 -50.26 8.37 40.41
CA ALA A 857 -50.43 9.40 41.45
C ALA A 857 -51.77 9.36 42.23
N SER A 858 -52.72 8.51 41.82
CA SER A 858 -53.96 8.25 42.56
C SER A 858 -53.84 7.12 43.59
N TYR A 859 -52.73 6.39 43.59
CA TYR A 859 -52.50 5.12 44.30
C TYR A 859 -53.59 4.05 44.09
N ALA A 860 -54.42 4.17 43.04
CA ALA A 860 -55.34 3.12 42.67
C ALA A 860 -54.56 1.90 42.12
N PRO A 861 -54.93 0.65 42.48
CA PRO A 861 -54.23 -0.53 41.97
C PRO A 861 -54.38 -0.71 40.45
N ASP A 862 -53.25 -0.83 39.78
CA ASP A 862 -53.10 -1.12 38.34
C ASP A 862 -52.21 -2.35 38.10
N GLY A 863 -52.05 -2.75 36.83
CA GLY A 863 -51.45 -4.03 36.45
C GLY A 863 -52.34 -5.25 36.77
N PRO A 864 -51.76 -6.47 36.89
CA PRO A 864 -50.33 -6.77 36.89
C PRO A 864 -49.76 -6.66 35.49
N TYR A 865 -48.63 -5.96 35.35
CA TYR A 865 -47.90 -5.92 34.09
C TYR A 865 -46.99 -7.16 34.04
N ARG A 866 -47.09 -7.95 32.98
CA ARG A 866 -46.40 -9.26 32.89
C ARG A 866 -45.39 -9.40 31.76
N ASP A 867 -45.33 -8.41 30.88
CA ASP A 867 -44.32 -8.36 29.82
C ASP A 867 -43.92 -6.93 29.51
N VAL A 868 -43.41 -6.25 30.54
CA VAL A 868 -42.85 -4.90 30.40
C VAL A 868 -41.49 -4.99 29.74
N ARG A 869 -41.33 -4.24 28.66
CA ARG A 869 -40.10 -4.15 27.86
C ARG A 869 -39.78 -2.69 27.57
N VAL A 870 -38.50 -2.42 27.33
CA VAL A 870 -37.97 -1.10 26.93
C VAL A 870 -37.42 -1.17 25.51
N GLY A 871 -37.53 -0.08 24.75
CA GLY A 871 -36.95 0.08 23.43
C GLY A 871 -36.34 1.47 23.22
N LEU A 872 -35.44 1.55 22.25
CA LEU A 872 -34.72 2.76 21.85
C LEU A 872 -35.24 3.29 20.52
N TYR A 873 -35.23 4.61 20.35
CA TYR A 873 -35.45 5.26 19.06
C TYR A 873 -34.54 6.48 18.91
N VAL A 874 -34.32 6.94 17.66
CA VAL A 874 -33.65 8.23 17.42
C VAL A 874 -34.66 9.34 17.73
N GLU A 875 -34.45 10.06 18.82
CA GLU A 875 -35.33 11.16 19.24
C GLU A 875 -35.14 12.38 18.33
N SER A 876 -33.87 12.71 18.08
CA SER A 876 -33.50 13.80 17.17
C SER A 876 -32.13 13.59 16.57
N SER A 877 -32.05 13.82 15.25
CA SER A 877 -30.84 14.09 14.49
C SER A 877 -31.22 14.96 13.27
N THR A 878 -30.24 15.63 12.67
CA THR A 878 -30.40 16.37 11.41
C THR A 878 -30.21 15.49 10.17
N TYR A 879 -29.68 14.28 10.36
CA TYR A 879 -29.53 13.27 9.31
C TYR A 879 -30.67 12.24 9.38
N SER A 880 -30.60 11.21 8.53
CA SER A 880 -31.63 10.15 8.46
C SER A 880 -31.13 8.84 9.04
N GLU A 881 -30.40 8.86 10.16
CA GLU A 881 -29.97 7.62 10.81
C GLU A 881 -31.17 6.84 11.35
N THR A 882 -31.12 5.53 11.22
CA THR A 882 -32.07 4.62 11.87
C THR A 882 -31.31 3.61 12.71
N ILE A 883 -31.89 3.21 13.85
CA ILE A 883 -31.39 2.05 14.60
C ILE A 883 -31.77 0.79 13.80
N ASP A 884 -30.78 -0.02 13.43
CA ASP A 884 -30.92 -1.23 12.63
C ASP A 884 -31.70 -2.30 13.42
N THR A 885 -32.77 -2.81 12.80
CA THR A 885 -33.72 -3.76 13.38
C THR A 885 -33.20 -5.21 13.30
N ALA A 886 -31.91 -5.42 13.58
CA ALA A 886 -31.36 -6.75 13.78
C ALA A 886 -31.95 -7.41 15.05
N GLY A 887 -32.39 -6.58 16.02
CA GLY A 887 -33.35 -6.92 17.06
C GLY A 887 -34.79 -6.64 16.61
N ALA A 888 -35.75 -7.37 17.18
CA ALA A 888 -37.17 -7.25 16.81
C ALA A 888 -37.70 -5.82 16.97
N GLU A 889 -38.41 -5.35 15.95
CA GLU A 889 -39.18 -4.11 15.93
C GLU A 889 -40.06 -4.00 17.19
N PHE A 890 -39.93 -2.88 17.90
CA PHE A 890 -40.68 -2.57 19.12
C PHE A 890 -41.76 -1.56 18.79
N ASP A 891 -42.85 -2.07 18.23
CA ASP A 891 -44.03 -1.30 17.84
C ASP A 891 -44.78 -0.80 19.08
N VAL A 892 -44.51 0.45 19.46
CA VAL A 892 -45.25 1.18 20.49
C VAL A 892 -46.10 2.25 19.79
N ASP A 893 -47.25 1.82 19.27
CA ASP A 893 -48.21 2.67 18.53
C ASP A 893 -48.92 3.66 19.46
N VAL A 894 -48.17 4.57 20.10
CA VAL A 894 -48.72 5.68 20.88
C VAL A 894 -49.68 6.44 19.98
N ALA A 895 -50.94 6.62 20.41
CA ALA A 895 -52.01 7.17 19.59
C ALA A 895 -51.70 8.59 19.05
N GLY A 896 -50.99 8.65 17.90
CA GLY A 896 -50.49 9.87 17.27
C GLY A 896 -48.97 9.94 16.99
N ALA A 897 -48.15 8.96 17.36
CA ALA A 897 -46.69 8.98 17.15
C ALA A 897 -46.21 7.83 16.25
N THR A 898 -45.46 8.16 15.19
CA THR A 898 -44.88 7.19 14.25
C THR A 898 -43.46 6.79 14.65
N VAL A 899 -43.28 6.29 15.88
CA VAL A 899 -41.96 5.96 16.44
C VAL A 899 -41.68 4.47 16.26
N SER A 900 -40.85 4.13 15.27
CA SER A 900 -40.30 2.78 15.14
C SER A 900 -39.11 2.66 16.09
N ALA A 901 -39.31 1.97 17.22
CA ALA A 901 -38.29 1.70 18.21
C ALA A 901 -37.71 0.28 18.06
N VAL A 902 -36.52 0.05 18.62
CA VAL A 902 -35.85 -1.26 18.65
C VAL A 902 -35.74 -1.73 20.09
N ARG A 903 -36.18 -2.96 20.37
CA ARG A 903 -36.23 -3.50 21.73
C ARG A 903 -34.82 -3.71 22.32
N ILE A 904 -34.64 -3.35 23.58
CA ILE A 904 -33.46 -3.72 24.39
C ILE A 904 -33.62 -5.14 24.94
N GLY A 905 -32.51 -5.89 24.94
CA GLY A 905 -32.47 -7.25 25.47
C GLY A 905 -33.09 -8.31 24.55
N THR A 906 -32.99 -9.54 25.00
CA THR A 906 -33.48 -10.74 24.32
C THR A 906 -35.01 -10.84 24.40
N VAL A 907 -35.58 -11.93 23.87
CA VAL A 907 -37.03 -12.19 24.02
C VAL A 907 -37.36 -12.57 25.48
N ASP A 908 -36.41 -13.15 26.19
CA ASP A 908 -36.56 -13.73 27.53
C ASP A 908 -36.30 -12.73 28.68
N ASP A 909 -35.74 -11.55 28.37
CA ASP A 909 -35.54 -10.43 29.31
C ASP A 909 -36.88 -9.70 29.53
N ILE A 910 -37.76 -10.38 30.27
CA ILE A 910 -39.14 -9.99 30.54
C ILE A 910 -39.27 -9.58 32.00
N GLN A 911 -39.89 -8.42 32.26
CA GLN A 911 -40.14 -7.96 33.62
C GLN A 911 -41.63 -8.04 34.00
N ASP A 912 -41.96 -8.91 34.97
CA ASP A 912 -43.20 -8.83 35.75
C ASP A 912 -43.09 -7.61 36.69
N ILE A 913 -44.07 -6.70 36.64
CA ILE A 913 -44.16 -5.51 37.52
C ILE A 913 -45.55 -5.47 38.17
N PHE A 914 -45.56 -5.51 39.50
CA PHE A 914 -46.78 -5.71 40.29
C PHE A 914 -47.09 -4.57 41.26
N TYR A 915 -48.35 -4.14 41.35
CA TYR A 915 -48.81 -3.32 42.46
C TYR A 915 -48.85 -4.18 43.74
N GLY A 916 -47.93 -3.94 44.68
CA GLY A 916 -47.74 -4.73 45.90
C GLY A 916 -48.34 -4.15 47.17
N ARG A 917 -48.59 -5.01 48.16
CA ARG A 917 -48.84 -4.61 49.56
C ARG A 917 -48.47 -5.70 50.57
N LEU A 918 -48.07 -5.32 51.78
CA LEU A 918 -48.10 -6.24 52.93
C LEU A 918 -49.49 -6.22 53.55
N ALA A 919 -50.03 -7.39 53.89
CA ALA A 919 -51.29 -7.53 54.62
C ALA A 919 -51.06 -8.30 55.93
N LEU A 920 -51.58 -7.75 57.04
CA LEU A 920 -51.65 -8.43 58.33
C LEU A 920 -53.02 -9.11 58.50
N GLU A 921 -53.07 -10.18 59.28
CA GLU A 921 -54.35 -10.79 59.72
C GLU A 921 -54.60 -10.55 61.21
N ASN A 922 -55.87 -10.43 61.56
CA ASN A 922 -56.31 -10.41 62.95
C ASN A 922 -56.09 -11.80 63.58
N VAL A 923 -55.50 -11.83 64.77
CA VAL A 923 -55.08 -13.07 65.45
C VAL A 923 -55.75 -13.19 66.81
N PHE A 924 -56.25 -14.40 67.11
CA PHE A 924 -57.13 -14.66 68.24
C PHE A 924 -56.71 -15.95 68.94
N GLY A 925 -56.53 -15.91 70.25
CA GLY A 925 -56.12 -17.08 71.04
C GLY A 925 -56.45 -16.94 72.53
N PRO A 926 -56.11 -17.96 73.34
CA PRO A 926 -56.26 -17.89 74.79
C PRO A 926 -55.22 -16.91 75.39
N GLU A 927 -55.44 -16.50 76.63
CA GLU A 927 -54.60 -15.51 77.30
C GLU A 927 -53.22 -16.02 77.74
N ASP A 928 -53.00 -17.33 77.71
CA ASP A 928 -51.78 -18.03 78.15
C ASP A 928 -50.89 -18.56 77.01
N GLU A 929 -51.25 -18.30 75.74
CA GLU A 929 -50.44 -18.63 74.55
C GLU A 929 -49.93 -17.37 73.83
N ASP A 930 -48.74 -17.46 73.23
CA ASP A 930 -48.20 -16.42 72.35
C ASP A 930 -49.03 -16.36 71.06
N LEU A 931 -49.46 -15.17 70.63
CA LEU A 931 -50.18 -15.00 69.36
C LEU A 931 -49.18 -14.82 68.21
N PRO A 932 -49.07 -15.76 67.25
CA PRO A 932 -48.22 -15.57 66.08
C PRO A 932 -48.72 -14.40 65.24
N VAL A 933 -47.82 -13.57 64.73
CA VAL A 933 -48.19 -12.58 63.70
C VAL A 933 -48.33 -13.33 62.38
N ILE A 934 -49.41 -13.03 61.65
CA ILE A 934 -49.63 -13.54 60.30
C ILE A 934 -49.53 -12.35 59.36
N MET A 935 -48.47 -12.32 58.57
CA MET A 935 -48.19 -11.30 57.57
C MET A 935 -47.93 -11.98 56.22
N ARG A 936 -48.38 -11.36 55.13
CA ARG A 936 -48.13 -11.82 53.77
C ARG A 936 -47.94 -10.67 52.79
N ALA A 937 -47.16 -10.89 51.74
CA ALA A 937 -47.12 -10.03 50.58
C ALA A 937 -48.21 -10.43 49.57
N GLU A 938 -49.01 -9.46 49.16
CA GLU A 938 -50.03 -9.59 48.13
C GLU A 938 -49.72 -8.69 46.95
N TYR A 939 -50.19 -9.07 45.76
CA TYR A 939 -50.20 -8.21 44.59
C TYR A 939 -51.59 -8.12 43.95
N TYR A 940 -51.85 -7.01 43.26
CA TYR A 940 -53.10 -6.82 42.53
C TYR A 940 -53.09 -7.62 41.21
N ASN A 941 -54.11 -8.46 41.00
CA ASN A 941 -54.22 -9.33 39.83
C ASN A 941 -55.13 -8.79 38.70
N GLY A 942 -55.39 -7.49 38.68
CA GLY A 942 -56.34 -6.86 37.75
C GLY A 942 -57.81 -6.93 38.22
N SER A 943 -58.08 -7.51 39.39
CA SER A 943 -59.42 -7.55 39.99
C SER A 943 -59.42 -7.57 41.52
N ARG A 944 -58.43 -8.20 42.15
CA ARG A 944 -58.25 -8.23 43.61
C ARG A 944 -56.79 -8.45 43.97
N PHE A 945 -56.46 -8.20 45.23
CA PHE A 945 -55.20 -8.64 45.80
C PHE A 945 -55.20 -10.17 46.01
N ILE A 946 -54.09 -10.82 45.67
CA ILE A 946 -53.80 -12.23 45.91
C ILE A 946 -52.36 -12.38 46.43
N LEU A 947 -52.09 -13.46 47.17
CA LEU A 947 -50.74 -13.80 47.66
C LEU A 947 -49.72 -13.82 46.52
N ASN A 948 -48.57 -13.16 46.71
CA ASN A 948 -47.44 -13.28 45.79
C ASN A 948 -46.57 -14.47 46.18
N THR A 949 -46.86 -15.66 45.63
CA THR A 949 -46.06 -16.87 45.90
C THR A 949 -44.65 -16.85 45.28
N LEU A 950 -44.30 -15.83 44.49
CA LEU A 950 -42.94 -15.66 43.96
C LEU A 950 -42.04 -14.87 44.93
N ASP A 951 -42.63 -14.16 45.90
CA ASP A 951 -41.89 -13.35 46.86
C ASP A 951 -41.23 -14.22 47.93
N SER A 952 -39.93 -14.48 47.74
CA SER A 952 -39.07 -15.06 48.77
C SER A 952 -37.83 -14.20 49.02
N CYS A 953 -37.98 -12.87 48.88
CA CYS A 953 -36.88 -11.93 49.07
C CYS A 953 -37.25 -10.64 49.83
N THR A 954 -38.54 -10.32 49.98
CA THR A 954 -38.95 -9.15 50.78
C THR A 954 -38.43 -9.30 52.21
N PRO A 955 -37.60 -8.36 52.71
CA PRO A 955 -37.06 -8.44 54.05
C PRO A 955 -38.12 -8.09 55.10
N TYR A 956 -38.01 -8.69 56.28
CA TYR A 956 -38.76 -8.30 57.47
C TYR A 956 -37.86 -8.11 58.68
N ASP A 957 -38.28 -7.27 59.63
CA ASP A 957 -37.69 -7.14 60.96
C ASP A 957 -38.79 -6.93 62.00
N TYR A 958 -38.84 -7.74 63.06
CA TYR A 958 -39.84 -7.61 64.13
C TYR A 958 -39.72 -6.28 64.92
N ASN A 959 -38.60 -5.57 64.80
CA ASN A 959 -38.45 -4.22 65.33
C ASN A 959 -39.46 -3.24 64.69
N LEU A 960 -39.82 -3.46 63.41
CA LEU A 960 -40.79 -2.67 62.65
C LEU A 960 -42.26 -2.96 63.00
N LEU A 961 -42.53 -4.01 63.79
CA LEU A 961 -43.86 -4.32 64.32
C LEU A 961 -44.16 -3.44 65.55
N SER A 962 -45.24 -2.66 65.58
CA SER A 962 -45.59 -1.77 66.71
C SER A 962 -47.02 -1.98 67.21
N LEU A 963 -47.30 -1.55 68.44
CA LEU A 963 -48.68 -1.46 68.96
C LEU A 963 -49.24 -0.06 68.67
N VAL A 964 -50.54 0.02 68.39
CA VAL A 964 -51.23 1.27 68.06
C VAL A 964 -52.41 1.46 69.04
N PRO A 965 -52.40 2.49 69.90
CA PRO A 965 -51.25 3.35 70.23
C PRO A 965 -50.14 2.56 70.96
N ASP A 966 -48.93 3.14 70.98
CA ASP A 966 -47.76 2.52 71.63
C ASP A 966 -48.03 2.14 73.09
N ALA A 967 -47.68 0.91 73.45
CA ALA A 967 -48.01 0.28 74.72
C ALA A 967 -46.91 -0.68 75.18
N PRO A 968 -46.67 -0.82 76.50
CA PRO A 968 -45.59 -1.65 77.02
C PRO A 968 -45.87 -3.16 76.96
N PHE A 969 -47.08 -3.59 76.59
CA PHE A 969 -47.51 -4.99 76.51
C PHE A 969 -48.57 -5.18 75.42
N PRO A 970 -48.61 -6.35 74.74
CA PRO A 970 -47.72 -7.51 74.87
C PRO A 970 -46.30 -7.22 74.39
N ALA A 971 -45.32 -7.92 74.96
CA ALA A 971 -43.94 -7.86 74.47
C ALA A 971 -43.81 -8.67 73.16
N LYS A 972 -42.86 -8.29 72.31
CA LYS A 972 -42.57 -9.02 71.07
C LYS A 972 -41.71 -10.25 71.34
N GLY A 973 -41.87 -11.32 70.56
CA GLY A 973 -40.96 -12.46 70.49
C GLY A 973 -40.83 -12.96 69.06
N GLY A 974 -39.72 -13.62 68.72
CA GLY A 974 -39.50 -14.02 67.34
C GLY A 974 -38.04 -14.27 66.99
N GLU A 975 -37.79 -14.41 65.68
CA GLU A 975 -36.51 -14.12 65.06
C GLU A 975 -36.40 -12.60 64.81
N VAL A 976 -35.18 -12.07 64.73
CA VAL A 976 -34.98 -10.62 64.60
C VAL A 976 -35.36 -10.15 63.19
N ALA A 977 -34.75 -10.72 62.16
CA ALA A 977 -34.98 -10.35 60.78
C ALA A 977 -34.80 -11.56 59.86
N GLY A 978 -35.37 -11.49 58.66
CA GLY A 978 -35.25 -12.52 57.63
C GLY A 978 -35.98 -12.10 56.36
N GLU A 979 -36.21 -13.04 55.45
CA GLU A 979 -36.94 -12.83 54.19
C GLU A 979 -38.27 -13.61 54.21
N LEU A 980 -39.30 -13.12 53.52
CA LEU A 980 -40.53 -13.88 53.31
C LEU A 980 -40.24 -15.20 52.58
N ILE A 981 -41.16 -16.17 52.67
CA ILE A 981 -41.10 -17.44 51.94
C ILE A 981 -42.47 -17.68 51.30
N ASP A 982 -42.51 -17.86 49.97
CA ASP A 982 -43.75 -17.99 49.17
C ASP A 982 -44.78 -16.88 49.47
N GLY A 983 -44.31 -15.66 49.74
CA GLY A 983 -45.11 -14.49 50.11
C GLY A 983 -45.59 -14.46 51.56
N TRP A 984 -45.17 -15.38 52.42
CA TRP A 984 -45.55 -15.44 53.84
C TRP A 984 -44.41 -15.09 54.79
N LEU A 985 -44.75 -14.44 55.90
CA LEU A 985 -43.89 -14.40 57.07
C LEU A 985 -43.75 -15.84 57.63
N PRO A 986 -42.54 -16.39 57.79
CA PRO A 986 -42.37 -17.75 58.27
C PRO A 986 -42.95 -17.96 59.69
N HIS A 987 -43.56 -19.13 59.90
CA HIS A 987 -44.37 -19.38 61.08
C HIS A 987 -43.55 -19.31 62.40
N SER A 988 -44.06 -18.55 63.38
CA SER A 988 -43.42 -18.24 64.68
C SER A 988 -42.23 -17.28 64.65
N HIS A 989 -41.86 -16.72 63.49
CA HIS A 989 -40.75 -15.75 63.37
C HIS A 989 -41.12 -14.36 63.93
N MET A 990 -42.41 -14.02 64.02
CA MET A 990 -42.90 -12.94 64.88
C MET A 990 -44.13 -13.40 65.66
N ARG A 991 -44.23 -12.99 66.92
CA ARG A 991 -45.39 -13.23 67.79
C ARG A 991 -45.47 -12.20 68.92
N TRP A 992 -46.69 -11.99 69.40
CA TRP A 992 -46.97 -11.25 70.62
C TRP A 992 -46.96 -12.22 71.81
N LEU A 993 -46.12 -11.97 72.81
CA LEU A 993 -45.98 -12.84 73.98
C LEU A 993 -47.26 -12.81 74.84
N ALA A 994 -47.63 -13.96 75.41
CA ALA A 994 -48.84 -14.13 76.21
C ALA A 994 -49.01 -13.08 77.32
N LEU A 995 -50.21 -12.48 77.42
CA LEU A 995 -50.54 -11.47 78.43
C LEU A 995 -50.85 -12.05 79.82
N GLY A 996 -51.25 -13.32 79.91
CA GLY A 996 -51.78 -13.94 81.13
C GLY A 996 -53.15 -13.40 81.57
N SER A 997 -53.78 -12.56 80.76
CA SER A 997 -55.12 -12.01 80.95
C SER A 997 -55.78 -11.66 79.61
N ALA A 998 -57.10 -11.72 79.54
CA ALA A 998 -57.84 -11.35 78.33
C ALA A 998 -57.68 -9.85 78.00
N GLY A 999 -57.57 -9.53 76.71
CA GLY A 999 -57.35 -8.17 76.22
C GLY A 999 -57.31 -8.09 74.70
N THR A 1000 -57.50 -6.89 74.17
CA THR A 1000 -57.42 -6.60 72.73
C THR A 1000 -56.37 -5.53 72.50
N VAL A 1001 -55.49 -5.77 71.54
CA VAL A 1001 -54.48 -4.81 71.09
C VAL A 1001 -54.57 -4.65 69.58
N GLU A 1002 -54.42 -3.42 69.09
CA GLU A 1002 -54.19 -3.16 67.68
C GLU A 1002 -52.69 -3.02 67.45
N PHE A 1003 -52.22 -3.56 66.33
CA PHE A 1003 -50.81 -3.56 65.96
C PHE A 1003 -50.64 -3.24 64.48
N GLU A 1004 -49.51 -2.63 64.14
CA GLU A 1004 -49.11 -2.30 62.78
C GLU A 1004 -47.75 -2.91 62.47
N TYR A 1005 -47.38 -2.90 61.20
CA TYR A 1005 -46.04 -3.21 60.74
C TYR A 1005 -45.55 -2.10 59.82
N ASP A 1006 -44.40 -1.48 60.11
CA ASP A 1006 -43.81 -0.46 59.25
C ASP A 1006 -43.26 -1.10 57.97
N ALA A 1007 -44.10 -1.12 56.95
CA ALA A 1007 -43.81 -1.74 55.67
C ALA A 1007 -42.82 -0.89 54.85
N PRO A 1008 -42.03 -1.50 53.95
CA PRO A 1008 -41.37 -0.76 52.87
C PRO A 1008 -42.39 0.11 52.10
N ALA A 1009 -41.99 1.29 51.61
CA ALA A 1009 -42.90 2.22 50.93
C ALA A 1009 -43.68 1.55 49.78
N TRP A 1010 -42.98 0.76 48.96
CA TRP A 1010 -43.50 -0.05 47.86
C TRP A 1010 -44.41 -1.22 48.27
N LEU A 1011 -44.70 -1.39 49.57
CA LEU A 1011 -45.72 -2.32 50.10
C LEU A 1011 -46.78 -1.64 51.01
N LYS A 1012 -46.79 -0.31 51.13
CA LYS A 1012 -47.87 0.42 51.82
C LYS A 1012 -49.14 0.46 50.94
N TYR A 1013 -50.31 0.60 51.56
CA TYR A 1013 -51.59 0.58 50.85
C TYR A 1013 -52.64 1.50 51.47
N ILE A 1014 -53.62 1.96 50.68
CA ILE A 1014 -54.75 2.76 51.16
C ILE A 1014 -55.78 1.83 51.82
N TRP A 1015 -55.62 1.60 53.12
CA TRP A 1015 -56.53 0.76 53.92
C TRP A 1015 -57.86 1.45 54.25
N GLU A 1016 -57.84 2.78 54.41
CA GLU A 1016 -59.02 3.58 54.77
C GLU A 1016 -59.69 4.21 53.55
N GLN A 1017 -61.02 4.14 53.49
CA GLN A 1017 -61.78 4.74 52.39
C GLN A 1017 -61.71 6.27 52.46
N GLY A 1018 -61.02 6.88 51.49
CA GLY A 1018 -60.89 8.33 51.36
C GLY A 1018 -59.57 8.91 51.90
N ALA A 1019 -58.66 8.08 52.40
CA ALA A 1019 -57.26 8.49 52.55
C ALA A 1019 -56.62 8.70 51.16
N THR A 1020 -55.70 9.66 51.06
CA THR A 1020 -54.96 9.98 49.82
C THR A 1020 -53.58 9.34 49.76
N GLU A 1021 -53.02 8.95 50.92
CA GLU A 1021 -51.67 8.41 51.05
C GLU A 1021 -51.71 6.93 51.48
N PRO A 1022 -50.80 6.07 50.98
CA PRO A 1022 -50.64 4.71 51.47
C PRO A 1022 -50.18 4.66 52.93
N THR A 1023 -50.78 3.78 53.74
CA THR A 1023 -50.43 3.58 55.15
C THR A 1023 -49.90 2.16 55.44
N ASN A 1024 -49.32 2.00 56.62
CA ASN A 1024 -48.89 0.71 57.15
C ASN A 1024 -50.11 -0.22 57.34
N PRO A 1025 -49.96 -1.54 57.09
CA PRO A 1025 -51.00 -2.49 57.43
C PRO A 1025 -51.19 -2.56 58.96
N THR A 1026 -52.45 -2.63 59.39
CA THR A 1026 -52.83 -2.85 60.80
C THR A 1026 -53.65 -4.12 60.97
N ALA A 1027 -53.63 -4.69 62.18
CA ALA A 1027 -54.42 -5.84 62.58
C ALA A 1027 -54.69 -5.84 64.09
N ILE A 1028 -55.65 -6.67 64.50
CA ILE A 1028 -56.12 -6.81 65.89
C ILE A 1028 -55.68 -8.15 66.46
N GLY A 1029 -54.99 -8.11 67.60
CA GLY A 1029 -54.70 -9.26 68.46
C GLY A 1029 -55.66 -9.34 69.64
N GLU A 1030 -56.41 -10.44 69.78
CA GLU A 1030 -57.34 -10.66 70.91
C GLU A 1030 -56.91 -11.89 71.73
N PHE A 1031 -56.46 -11.62 72.95
CA PHE A 1031 -56.15 -12.61 73.98
C PHE A 1031 -57.41 -12.91 74.80
N GLY A 1032 -57.64 -14.19 75.12
CA GLY A 1032 -58.80 -14.65 75.91
C GLY A 1032 -59.98 -15.17 75.08
N ARG A 1033 -59.79 -15.48 73.79
CA ARG A 1033 -60.80 -16.16 72.95
C ARG A 1033 -60.48 -17.64 72.74
N TYR A 1034 -61.23 -18.49 73.45
CA TYR A 1034 -61.16 -19.94 73.28
C TYR A 1034 -61.98 -20.44 72.08
N ARG A 1035 -61.37 -21.24 71.19
CA ARG A 1035 -62.07 -21.90 70.07
C ARG A 1035 -62.93 -23.07 70.57
N SER A 1036 -64.19 -22.81 70.92
CA SER A 1036 -65.15 -23.88 71.26
C SER A 1036 -65.68 -24.60 70.02
N TYR A 1037 -65.07 -25.74 69.68
CA TYR A 1037 -65.73 -26.80 68.91
C TYR A 1037 -66.33 -27.82 69.90
N ASP A 1038 -67.59 -27.64 70.29
CA ASP A 1038 -68.34 -28.67 71.01
C ASP A 1038 -69.41 -29.32 70.11
N ARG A 1039 -69.32 -30.64 69.92
CA ARG A 1039 -70.23 -31.42 69.07
C ARG A 1039 -71.42 -31.89 69.89
N ILE A 1040 -72.50 -31.12 69.90
CA ILE A 1040 -73.79 -31.59 70.44
C ILE A 1040 -74.42 -32.62 69.48
N LEU A 1041 -74.16 -33.91 69.71
CA LEU A 1041 -74.92 -35.01 69.11
C LEU A 1041 -76.00 -35.51 70.08
N PHE A 1042 -77.24 -35.11 69.80
CA PHE A 1042 -78.51 -35.53 70.43
C PHE A 1042 -78.81 -35.13 71.88
N ARG A 1043 -79.97 -34.49 72.06
CA ARG A 1043 -80.86 -34.72 73.21
C ARG A 1043 -82.26 -35.08 72.72
N ARG A 1044 -82.79 -36.16 73.28
CA ARG A 1044 -84.07 -36.80 72.90
C ARG A 1044 -85.27 -36.03 73.47
N GLN A 1045 -86.25 -35.70 72.62
CA GLN A 1045 -87.61 -35.42 73.10
C GLN A 1045 -88.33 -36.73 73.49
N GLN A 1046 -89.23 -36.62 74.44
CA GLN A 1046 -90.20 -37.65 74.82
C GLN A 1046 -91.59 -37.17 74.42
#